data_AF-A0A3Q1FEB7-F1
#
_entry.id   AF-A0A3Q1FEB7-F1
#
_cell.length_a   1.000
_cell.length_b   1.000
_cell.length_c   1.000
_cell.angle_alpha   90.00
_cell.angle_beta   90.00
_cell.angle_gamma   90.00
#
_symmetry.space_group_name_H-M   'P 1'
#
loop_
_entity.id
_entity.type
_entity.pdbx_description
1 polymer ?
#
loop_
_entity_poly.entity_id
_entity_poly.type
_entity_poly.pdbx_seq_one_letter_code
_entity_poly.pdbx_strand_id
1 'polypeptide(L)'
;MSLLALSLSLYTANVITLTYNSVSSFASTSGGTICTLQNSFEPSFVAQGDFVIGGIFPLHYNQEMPDLNCTYRPPPVNCRFDPRAFRWAQTMRLAVEEINQSPELLPNYTLGYKIFDSCAYPLTGQRAALAVLNGLSEDESPMCSSSSPLLAMIGESGSAQSIVVSRILQPFRIPMISYFSSCACLTDRRKYPTFFRVIPNDDYQVRAIAQLLVRFNWTWVGLVRGDHEYGRFAVQGLLRELQGTKVCVAYQEMIPLLYNQQRALEIISLAKVVVVFSAEGEMTPFLRDYMAQNITGIQWVASEAWVTASVFTGSEYYPYLGGTIGFGIRKGHISRLSDYLQTVNPQKYPNNPLVQELWEALYGCSPSLSSASQIPLCSGQESLLEQHSAYMNTSSPRVAYNAYKAVYAVAHSLHNLLRCQPGSGPFENRSCAQTNSVSPWQLQHYLQEVKFTIAGEEVNFDLKGDSIPYYDVINWQRGTSGNIDFINVGLFDGTKPAGDELVIEDDRIMWAGHQSEVPVSVCSASCPSGSRKAVRRGEPVCCFDCVPCDSGKISNETNSIECTFCPENFWSNEDRTSCIPKKVEFLAYDSLGITLTVISAVGACFTIAVFAVFFHHRNTAIVRVNNSELSFFILFALMLCFLCSLVFIGEPTVWSCMLRHTAFSITFSLCISCILGKTLVVLAAFTATRPGNNIMKWLGPKQQRTIIFSCTLFQVVICAAWLIDAPPYPSRNTKYERSKIILECSVGSSLAFWCVLGYIGLQACLCFVLAFLARKLPGNFNEAKFITFSMLIFCAVWLAFIPAYISSPGNYADAVESFAILASSFGLLFCLFAPKCYIILLKPEKNTKQHLMGKEKK
;
A
#
# COMPACT_ATOMS: atom_id res chain seq x y z
N MET A 1 31.55 5.26 -25.70
CA MET A 1 30.20 5.82 -25.47
C MET A 1 29.98 5.80 -23.96
N SER A 2 30.70 6.61 -23.17
CA SER A 2 30.63 8.09 -23.01
C SER A 2 29.26 8.49 -22.45
N LEU A 3 29.05 9.05 -21.25
CA LEU A 3 29.90 9.65 -20.22
C LEU A 3 29.33 9.30 -18.83
N LEU A 4 30.18 8.83 -17.91
CA LEU A 4 29.90 8.69 -16.47
C LEU A 4 31.24 8.76 -15.73
N ALA A 5 31.86 9.95 -15.73
CA ALA A 5 33.00 10.33 -14.88
C ALA A 5 33.42 11.76 -15.24
N LEU A 6 33.07 12.75 -14.41
CA LEU A 6 33.71 14.07 -14.19
C LEU A 6 32.67 15.09 -13.74
N SER A 7 32.45 15.20 -12.43
CA SER A 7 32.04 16.45 -11.77
C SER A 7 32.34 16.38 -10.27
N LEU A 8 33.63 16.18 -9.97
CA LEU A 8 34.17 16.23 -8.62
C LEU A 8 35.29 17.28 -8.59
N SER A 9 34.93 18.53 -8.89
CA SER A 9 35.74 19.73 -8.64
C SER A 9 34.97 20.95 -9.13
N LEU A 10 34.42 21.75 -8.21
CA LEU A 10 34.19 23.20 -8.30
C LEU A 10 33.42 23.67 -7.05
N TYR A 11 33.98 23.36 -5.87
CA TYR A 11 33.86 24.27 -4.73
C TYR A 11 35.04 25.23 -4.85
N THR A 12 34.90 26.25 -5.69
CA THR A 12 35.74 27.45 -5.55
C THR A 12 35.29 28.13 -4.27
N ALA A 13 36.08 27.92 -3.22
CA ALA A 13 36.09 28.79 -2.07
C ALA A 13 36.34 30.22 -2.56
N ASN A 14 35.29 31.03 -2.63
CA ASN A 14 35.44 32.48 -2.60
C ASN A 14 35.90 32.85 -1.19
N VAL A 15 37.19 32.64 -0.95
CA VAL A 15 37.92 33.41 0.04
C VAL A 15 37.88 34.84 -0.48
N ILE A 16 36.95 35.63 0.07
CA ILE A 16 37.06 37.08 -0.02
C ILE A 16 38.30 37.44 0.80
N THR A 17 39.44 37.45 0.14
CA THR A 17 40.60 38.22 0.59
C THR A 17 40.13 39.66 0.67
N LEU A 18 39.85 40.10 1.91
CA LEU A 18 39.80 41.52 2.27
C LEU A 18 41.17 42.09 1.91
N THR A 19 41.28 42.66 0.71
CA THR A 19 42.36 43.56 0.38
C THR A 19 42.24 44.74 1.32
N TYR A 20 43.23 44.86 2.19
CA TYR A 20 43.45 46.00 3.06
C TYR A 20 43.79 47.21 2.17
N ASN A 21 42.76 47.80 1.55
CA ASN A 21 42.88 49.15 1.06
C ASN A 21 42.80 50.06 2.28
N SER A 22 43.94 50.68 2.58
CA SER A 22 44.09 51.74 3.56
C SER A 22 43.05 52.83 3.31
N VAL A 23 41.91 52.71 4.00
CA VAL A 23 40.97 53.81 4.15
C VAL A 23 41.69 54.83 5.01
N SER A 24 41.95 55.97 4.37
CA SER A 24 42.26 57.27 4.94
C SER A 24 41.84 57.38 6.41
N SER A 25 42.85 57.55 7.27
CA SER A 25 42.69 57.98 8.65
C SER A 25 41.83 59.25 8.70
N PHE A 26 40.57 59.12 9.05
CA PHE A 26 39.86 60.21 9.70
C PHE A 26 40.42 60.30 11.11
N ALA A 27 41.39 61.18 11.29
CA ALA A 27 41.72 61.69 12.61
C ALA A 27 40.47 62.41 13.12
N SER A 28 39.72 61.79 14.05
CA SER A 28 38.74 62.51 14.83
C SER A 28 39.48 63.36 15.85
N THR A 29 39.38 64.67 15.66
CA THR A 29 39.65 65.65 16.70
C THR A 29 38.75 65.34 17.91
N SER A 30 39.33 65.50 19.10
CA SER A 30 38.72 65.27 20.41
C SER A 30 37.54 66.22 20.70
N GLY A 31 36.38 65.96 20.09
CA GLY A 31 35.08 66.50 20.48
C GLY A 31 34.15 65.34 20.84
N GLY A 32 33.55 65.37 22.03
CA GLY A 32 32.78 64.25 22.59
C GLY A 32 31.80 63.64 21.59
N THR A 33 31.90 62.33 21.38
CA THR A 33 30.99 61.57 20.53
C THR A 33 29.62 61.51 21.19
N ILE A 34 28.73 62.43 20.79
CA ILE A 34 27.30 62.32 21.04
C ILE A 34 26.78 61.27 20.06
N CYS A 35 26.42 60.08 20.56
CA CYS A 35 25.66 59.12 19.77
C CYS A 35 24.29 59.74 19.48
N THR A 36 23.95 59.93 18.20
CA THR A 36 22.63 60.40 17.78
C THR A 36 21.75 59.22 17.40
N LEU A 37 20.61 59.12 18.09
CA LEU A 37 19.58 58.14 17.79
C LEU A 37 19.03 58.38 16.37
N GLN A 38 19.17 57.40 15.49
CA GLN A 38 18.77 57.50 14.08
C GLN A 38 17.31 57.10 13.82
N ASN A 39 16.69 56.41 14.77
CA ASN A 39 15.35 55.88 14.64
C ASN A 39 14.80 55.49 16.02
N SER A 40 13.55 55.86 16.32
CA SER A 40 12.87 55.43 17.54
C SER A 40 11.86 54.32 17.28
N PHE A 41 11.62 53.51 18.30
CA PHE A 41 10.56 52.49 18.28
C PHE A 41 9.84 52.53 19.61
N GLU A 42 8.70 53.22 19.64
CA GLU A 42 7.99 53.53 20.87
C GLU A 42 7.19 52.34 21.41
N PRO A 43 7.12 52.18 22.75
CA PRO A 43 6.26 51.19 23.38
C PRO A 43 4.78 51.55 23.25
N SER A 44 3.96 50.54 23.00
CA SER A 44 2.50 50.60 22.97
C SER A 44 1.89 50.93 24.33
N PHE A 45 2.47 50.39 25.41
CA PHE A 45 2.10 50.71 26.79
C PHE A 45 3.33 50.66 27.69
N VAL A 46 3.37 51.54 28.68
CA VAL A 46 4.42 51.60 29.69
C VAL A 46 3.81 51.77 31.07
N ALA A 47 4.36 51.07 32.06
CA ALA A 47 4.12 51.32 33.47
C ALA A 47 5.45 51.26 34.23
N GLN A 48 5.65 52.18 35.18
CA GLN A 48 6.81 52.15 36.06
C GLN A 48 6.60 51.17 37.21
N GLY A 49 7.71 50.67 37.75
CA GLY A 49 7.75 49.82 38.94
C GLY A 49 9.19 49.60 39.38
N ASP A 50 9.39 49.02 40.56
CA ASP A 50 10.70 48.68 41.12
C ASP A 50 11.47 47.71 40.21
N PHE A 51 10.74 46.83 39.53
CA PHE A 51 11.28 45.90 38.55
C PHE A 51 10.47 45.95 37.26
N VAL A 52 11.13 45.99 36.09
CA VAL A 52 10.46 46.11 34.79
C VAL A 52 10.55 44.81 33.99
N ILE A 53 9.43 44.39 33.41
CA ILE A 53 9.36 43.28 32.46
C ILE A 53 8.95 43.76 31.06
N GLY A 54 9.43 43.07 30.04
CA GLY A 54 9.13 43.38 28.64
C GLY A 54 7.96 42.55 28.14
N GLY A 55 7.17 43.09 27.23
CA GLY A 55 6.10 42.39 26.53
C GLY A 55 6.24 42.62 25.03
N ILE A 56 6.27 41.55 24.23
CA ILE A 56 6.24 41.64 22.77
C ILE A 56 5.04 40.82 22.28
N PHE A 57 4.07 41.52 21.67
CA PHE A 57 2.81 40.93 21.20
C PHE A 57 2.57 41.27 19.73
N PRO A 58 1.91 40.39 18.95
CA PRO A 58 1.54 40.66 17.57
C PRO A 58 0.25 41.48 17.50
N LEU A 59 0.30 42.76 17.86
CA LEU A 59 -0.89 43.62 17.90
C LEU A 59 -1.49 43.82 16.51
N HIS A 60 -0.66 43.64 15.47
CA HIS A 60 -1.05 43.64 14.08
C HIS A 60 -0.64 42.34 13.33
N TYR A 61 -1.40 41.96 12.31
CA TYR A 61 -1.19 40.81 11.40
C TYR A 61 -1.28 41.20 9.91
N ASN A 62 -1.24 40.23 8.99
CA ASN A 62 -1.43 40.39 7.54
C ASN A 62 -0.46 41.41 6.93
N GLN A 63 0.83 41.10 7.00
CA GLN A 63 1.88 42.05 6.63
C GLN A 63 1.97 42.24 5.12
N GLU A 64 2.02 43.50 4.69
CA GLU A 64 2.40 43.89 3.34
C GLU A 64 3.82 44.46 3.41
N MET A 65 4.76 43.73 2.80
CA MET A 65 6.16 44.12 2.84
C MET A 65 6.41 45.33 1.93
N PRO A 66 7.18 46.32 2.40
CA PRO A 66 7.65 47.39 1.53
C PRO A 66 8.55 46.82 0.42
N ASP A 67 8.73 47.57 -0.67
CA ASP A 67 9.64 47.12 -1.72
C ASP A 67 11.08 47.00 -1.21
N LEU A 68 11.86 46.12 -1.85
CA LEU A 68 13.24 45.83 -1.47
C LEU A 68 14.25 46.82 -2.10
N ASN A 69 13.80 48.00 -2.53
CA ASN A 69 14.67 48.94 -3.20
C ASN A 69 15.61 49.62 -2.20
N CYS A 70 16.90 49.37 -2.34
CA CYS A 70 17.94 49.90 -1.45
C CYS A 70 18.34 51.36 -1.74
N THR A 71 17.67 52.05 -2.68
CA THR A 71 17.99 53.44 -3.05
C THR A 71 17.35 54.48 -2.12
N TYR A 72 16.38 54.07 -1.31
CA TYR A 72 15.73 54.94 -0.34
C TYR A 72 15.43 54.16 0.94
N ARG A 73 15.07 54.87 2.02
CA ARG A 73 14.70 54.24 3.27
C ARG A 73 13.31 53.61 3.12
N PRO A 74 13.17 52.27 3.23
CA PRO A 74 11.88 51.63 3.03
C PRO A 74 10.86 52.13 4.06
N PRO A 75 9.58 52.27 3.68
CA PRO A 75 8.53 52.60 4.64
C PRO A 75 8.38 51.47 5.68
N PRO A 76 7.77 51.76 6.85
CA PRO A 76 7.46 50.72 7.82
C PRO A 76 6.59 49.61 7.21
N VAL A 77 6.70 48.40 7.74
CA VAL A 77 5.84 47.28 7.35
C VAL A 77 4.39 47.68 7.60
N ASN A 78 3.54 47.51 6.60
CA ASN A 78 2.11 47.77 6.73
C ASN A 78 1.43 46.53 7.32
N CYS A 79 0.69 46.70 8.40
CA CYS A 79 0.10 45.62 9.19
C CYS A 79 -1.31 46.01 9.63
N ARG A 80 -2.20 45.04 9.86
CA ARG A 80 -3.61 45.27 10.24
C ARG A 80 -3.87 44.92 11.70
N PHE A 81 -4.54 45.82 12.43
CA PHE A 81 -4.83 45.67 13.85
C PHE A 81 -5.68 44.42 14.12
N ASP A 82 -5.33 43.66 15.16
CA ASP A 82 -6.07 42.48 15.59
C ASP A 82 -6.59 42.62 17.03
N PRO A 83 -7.92 42.75 17.22
CA PRO A 83 -8.49 42.92 18.55
C PRO A 83 -8.23 41.72 19.48
N ARG A 84 -8.06 40.50 18.95
CA ARG A 84 -7.82 39.30 19.75
C ARG A 84 -6.43 39.30 20.37
N ALA A 85 -5.41 39.67 19.60
CA ALA A 85 -4.04 39.78 20.07
C ALA A 85 -3.85 40.99 20.98
N PHE A 86 -4.57 42.09 20.73
CA PHE A 86 -4.61 43.22 21.65
C PHE A 86 -5.12 42.80 23.05
N ARG A 87 -6.13 41.92 23.13
CA ARG A 87 -6.57 41.33 24.42
C ARG A 87 -5.42 40.60 25.13
N TRP A 88 -4.52 39.92 24.43
CA TRP A 88 -3.39 39.23 25.08
C TRP A 88 -2.46 40.22 25.78
N ALA A 89 -2.17 41.35 25.14
CA ALA A 89 -1.40 42.44 25.75
C ALA A 89 -2.15 43.05 26.96
N GLN A 90 -3.46 43.29 26.84
CA GLN A 90 -4.27 43.74 27.99
C GLN A 90 -4.28 42.73 29.14
N THR A 91 -4.20 41.43 28.84
CA THR A 91 -4.16 40.38 29.86
C THR A 91 -2.84 40.40 30.64
N MET A 92 -1.72 40.72 30.00
CA MET A 92 -0.44 40.97 30.69
C MET A 92 -0.56 42.15 31.66
N ARG A 93 -1.20 43.25 31.22
CA ARG A 93 -1.40 44.44 32.06
C ARG A 93 -2.27 44.14 33.27
N LEU A 94 -3.38 43.42 33.06
CA LEU A 94 -4.23 42.93 34.16
C LEU A 94 -3.45 42.10 35.17
N ALA A 95 -2.63 41.14 34.69
CA ALA A 95 -1.83 40.30 35.58
C ALA A 95 -0.90 41.13 36.46
N VAL A 96 -0.20 42.11 35.87
CA VAL A 96 0.69 43.02 36.61
C VAL A 96 -0.08 43.85 37.64
N GLU A 97 -1.23 44.41 37.27
CA GLU A 97 -2.07 45.18 38.19
C GLU A 97 -2.59 44.33 39.36
N GLU A 98 -2.99 43.08 39.12
CA GLU A 98 -3.41 42.15 40.17
C GLU A 98 -2.25 41.79 41.11
N ILE A 99 -1.06 41.54 40.57
CA ILE A 99 0.13 41.24 41.37
C ILE A 99 0.52 42.43 42.25
N ASN A 100 0.51 43.64 41.69
CA ASN A 100 0.82 44.86 42.45
C ASN A 100 -0.22 45.18 43.54
N GLN A 101 -1.43 44.60 43.46
CA GLN A 101 -2.48 44.70 44.47
C GLN A 101 -2.46 43.52 45.46
N SER A 102 -1.60 42.51 45.26
CA SER A 102 -1.56 41.31 46.08
C SER A 102 -0.82 41.54 47.39
N PRO A 103 -1.43 41.24 48.56
CA PRO A 103 -0.73 41.26 49.83
C PRO A 103 0.19 40.03 50.03
N GLU A 104 0.04 39.00 49.20
CA GLU A 104 0.79 37.74 49.33
C GLU A 104 2.00 37.70 48.40
N LEU A 105 1.81 38.12 47.15
CA LEU A 105 2.81 38.03 46.09
C LEU A 105 3.42 39.42 45.84
N LEU A 106 4.69 39.56 46.20
CA LEU A 106 5.48 40.81 46.10
C LEU A 106 4.93 42.01 46.92
N PRO A 107 4.62 41.84 48.23
CA PRO A 107 3.88 42.85 49.02
C PRO A 107 4.56 44.22 49.20
N ASN A 108 5.85 44.35 48.91
CA ASN A 108 6.62 45.58 49.07
C ASN A 108 7.27 46.06 47.76
N TYR A 109 6.95 45.42 46.64
CA TYR A 109 7.58 45.69 45.35
C TYR A 109 6.54 45.78 44.26
N THR A 110 6.78 46.68 43.32
CA THR A 110 5.92 46.90 42.17
C THR A 110 6.58 46.37 40.89
N LEU A 111 5.79 45.69 40.08
CA LEU A 111 6.15 45.31 38.72
C LEU A 111 5.70 46.40 37.74
N GLY A 112 6.64 46.91 36.95
CA GLY A 112 6.39 47.73 35.78
C GLY A 112 6.50 46.92 34.48
N TYR A 113 6.11 47.51 33.36
CA TYR A 113 6.21 46.87 32.06
C TYR A 113 6.47 47.82 30.89
N LYS A 114 7.00 47.27 29.80
CA LYS A 114 7.03 47.91 28.47
C LYS A 114 6.50 46.94 27.42
N ILE A 115 5.43 47.30 26.72
CA ILE A 115 4.79 46.47 25.71
C ILE A 115 5.07 47.03 24.32
N PHE A 116 5.52 46.18 23.40
CA PHE A 116 5.83 46.52 22.02
C PHE A 116 5.04 45.63 21.04
N ASP A 117 4.78 46.18 19.87
CA ASP A 117 4.20 45.44 18.75
C ASP A 117 5.29 44.71 17.94
N SER A 118 5.07 43.43 17.65
CA SER A 118 5.90 42.65 16.72
C SER A 118 5.38 42.66 15.28
N CYS A 119 4.15 43.13 15.05
CA CYS A 119 3.42 42.95 13.79
C CYS A 119 3.46 41.48 13.31
N ALA A 120 3.57 40.51 14.22
CA ALA A 120 3.79 39.09 13.90
C ALA A 120 4.90 38.84 12.85
N TYR A 121 5.96 39.66 12.82
CA TYR A 121 7.01 39.60 11.79
C TYR A 121 8.42 39.61 12.40
N PRO A 122 9.36 38.74 11.96
CA PRO A 122 10.67 38.63 12.61
C PRO A 122 11.48 39.92 12.66
N LEU A 123 11.44 40.75 11.59
CA LEU A 123 12.19 42.01 11.54
C LEU A 123 11.64 43.06 12.54
N THR A 124 10.32 43.18 12.65
CA THR A 124 9.71 44.09 13.61
C THR A 124 9.88 43.56 15.04
N GLY A 125 9.82 42.23 15.23
CA GLY A 125 10.20 41.58 16.48
C GLY A 125 11.64 41.87 16.90
N GLN A 126 12.59 41.91 15.95
CA GLN A 126 13.97 42.35 16.22
C GLN A 126 14.03 43.82 16.69
N ARG A 127 13.27 44.72 16.06
CA ARG A 127 13.20 46.13 16.48
C ARG A 127 12.64 46.26 17.89
N ALA A 128 11.55 45.55 18.18
CA ALA A 128 10.96 45.49 19.52
C ALA A 128 11.94 44.96 20.57
N ALA A 129 12.69 43.90 20.24
CA ALA A 129 13.69 43.31 21.14
C ALA A 129 14.87 44.25 21.43
N LEU A 130 15.27 45.11 20.48
CA LEU A 130 16.30 46.13 20.72
C LEU A 130 15.74 47.31 21.53
N ALA A 131 14.53 47.75 21.21
CA ALA A 131 13.87 48.86 21.90
C ALA A 131 13.56 48.55 23.37
N VAL A 132 13.14 47.30 23.67
CA VAL A 132 12.82 46.90 25.06
C VAL A 132 14.05 46.92 25.97
N LEU A 133 15.25 46.79 25.42
CA LEU A 133 16.52 46.85 26.17
C LEU A 133 16.94 48.29 26.53
N ASN A 134 16.39 49.30 25.83
CA ASN A 134 16.68 50.70 26.11
C ASN A 134 16.00 51.20 27.40
N GLY A 135 16.42 52.37 27.91
CA GLY A 135 15.83 53.07 29.05
C GLY A 135 14.38 53.51 28.84
N LEU A 136 13.78 54.22 29.81
CA LEU A 136 12.40 54.73 29.67
C LEU A 136 12.30 55.81 28.57
N SER A 137 13.39 56.54 28.33
CA SER A 137 13.64 57.31 27.11
C SER A 137 14.81 56.68 26.37
N GLU A 138 14.79 56.66 25.03
CA GLU A 138 15.90 56.14 24.22
C GLU A 138 17.20 56.94 24.39
N ASP A 139 17.08 58.19 24.89
CA ASP A 139 18.19 59.10 25.19
C ASP A 139 18.84 58.84 26.57
N GLU A 140 18.11 58.26 27.53
CA GLU A 140 18.66 57.80 28.80
C GLU A 140 19.17 56.37 28.62
N SER A 141 20.49 56.22 28.41
CA SER A 141 21.13 54.90 28.32
C SER A 141 21.65 54.43 29.69
N PRO A 142 20.88 53.63 30.46
CA PRO A 142 21.39 52.99 31.66
C PRO A 142 22.32 51.81 31.33
N MET A 143 22.24 51.19 30.14
CA MET A 143 23.01 49.97 29.82
C MET A 143 24.53 50.20 29.76
N CYS A 144 24.98 51.43 29.48
CA CYS A 144 26.40 51.74 29.43
C CYS A 144 27.02 52.07 30.81
N SER A 145 26.21 52.15 31.88
CA SER A 145 26.69 52.58 33.21
C SER A 145 26.01 51.89 34.41
N SER A 146 24.98 51.06 34.23
CA SER A 146 24.20 50.40 35.29
C SER A 146 23.55 49.08 34.81
N SER A 147 23.05 48.26 35.75
CA SER A 147 22.30 47.01 35.44
C SER A 147 21.07 47.31 34.57
N SER A 148 20.79 46.44 33.58
CA SER A 148 19.62 46.59 32.71
C SER A 148 18.34 46.67 33.55
N PRO A 149 17.44 47.64 33.29
CA PRO A 149 16.18 47.73 34.02
C PRO A 149 15.23 46.55 33.70
N LEU A 150 15.51 45.79 32.65
CA LEU A 150 14.67 44.70 32.16
C LEU A 150 15.05 43.37 32.82
N LEU A 151 14.15 42.81 33.64
CA LEU A 151 14.38 41.53 34.32
C LEU A 151 14.06 40.30 33.47
N ALA A 152 12.96 40.35 32.72
CA ALA A 152 12.45 39.24 31.93
C ALA A 152 11.63 39.77 30.76
N MET A 153 11.41 38.94 29.75
CA MET A 153 10.56 39.26 28.61
C MET A 153 9.45 38.22 28.43
N ILE A 154 8.22 38.69 28.26
CA ILE A 154 7.04 37.90 27.92
C ILE A 154 6.77 38.05 26.43
N GLY A 155 6.77 36.93 25.71
CA GLY A 155 6.69 36.91 24.26
C GLY A 155 7.83 36.10 23.64
N GLU A 156 7.89 35.96 22.32
CA GLU A 156 6.87 36.35 21.34
C GLU A 156 5.85 35.21 21.16
N SER A 157 4.77 35.44 20.42
CA SER A 157 3.78 34.41 20.10
C SER A 157 4.25 33.39 19.05
N GLY A 158 4.81 33.83 17.93
CA GLY A 158 5.28 33.01 16.82
C GLY A 158 6.71 32.51 17.00
N SER A 159 6.94 31.26 16.62
CA SER A 159 8.24 30.62 16.84
C SER A 159 9.38 31.27 16.02
N ALA A 160 9.11 31.77 14.81
CA ALA A 160 10.12 32.41 13.98
C ALA A 160 10.62 33.73 14.60
N GLN A 161 9.69 34.52 15.14
CA GLN A 161 9.93 35.75 15.85
C GLN A 161 10.65 35.45 17.17
N SER A 162 10.18 34.46 17.92
CA SER A 162 10.80 34.03 19.17
C SER A 162 12.26 33.60 19.01
N ILE A 163 12.63 32.94 17.89
CA ILE A 163 14.02 32.62 17.58
C ILE A 163 14.88 33.88 17.46
N VAL A 164 14.38 34.90 16.75
CA VAL A 164 15.09 36.17 16.55
C VAL A 164 15.24 36.92 17.87
N VAL A 165 14.15 37.05 18.61
CA VAL A 165 14.12 37.77 19.89
C VAL A 165 15.00 37.07 20.94
N SER A 166 14.90 35.75 21.06
CA SER A 166 15.70 34.98 22.02
C SER A 166 17.21 35.14 21.78
N ARG A 167 17.66 35.15 20.52
CA ARG A 167 19.07 35.37 20.16
C ARG A 167 19.59 36.76 20.53
N ILE A 168 18.72 37.77 20.53
CA ILE A 168 19.06 39.15 20.91
C ILE A 168 19.18 39.27 22.43
N LEU A 169 18.30 38.59 23.18
CA LEU A 169 18.29 38.64 24.65
C LEU A 169 19.36 37.76 25.31
N GLN A 170 19.75 36.66 24.66
CA GLN A 170 20.69 35.68 25.20
C GLN A 170 22.04 36.27 25.67
N PRO A 171 22.72 37.16 24.92
CA PRO A 171 23.97 37.79 25.37
C PRO A 171 23.82 38.56 26.69
N PHE A 172 22.64 39.12 26.94
CA PHE A 172 22.31 39.86 28.17
C PHE A 172 21.80 38.96 29.30
N ARG A 173 21.71 37.64 29.06
CA ARG A 173 21.18 36.64 30.00
C ARG A 173 19.76 36.94 30.49
N ILE A 174 18.96 37.58 29.65
CA ILE A 174 17.57 37.92 30.00
C ILE A 174 16.69 36.70 29.70
N PRO A 175 15.98 36.14 30.71
CA PRO A 175 15.03 35.06 30.50
C PRO A 175 13.82 35.55 29.70
N MET A 176 13.41 34.73 28.75
CA MET A 176 12.26 34.96 27.87
C MET A 176 11.24 33.86 28.11
N ILE A 177 9.98 34.23 28.37
CA ILE A 177 8.87 33.29 28.53
C ILE A 177 7.88 33.51 27.38
N SER A 178 7.89 32.62 26.41
CA SER A 178 6.90 32.65 25.34
C SER A 178 5.56 32.08 25.82
N TYR A 179 4.48 32.75 25.42
CA TYR A 179 3.11 32.33 25.73
C TYR A 179 2.45 31.50 24.62
N PHE A 180 3.07 31.39 23.43
CA PHE A 180 2.47 30.72 22.27
C PHE A 180 3.46 30.09 21.27
N SER A 181 4.79 30.20 21.47
CA SER A 181 5.78 29.58 20.58
C SER A 181 6.06 28.13 20.94
N SER A 182 5.62 27.23 20.07
CA SER A 182 5.55 25.78 20.29
C SER A 182 6.61 24.96 19.55
N CYS A 183 7.39 25.56 18.64
CA CYS A 183 8.41 24.84 17.87
C CYS A 183 9.36 24.03 18.77
N ALA A 184 9.51 22.74 18.50
CA ALA A 184 10.48 21.87 19.18
C ALA A 184 11.94 22.33 18.97
N CYS A 185 12.18 23.16 17.94
CA CYS A 185 13.48 23.77 17.69
C CYS A 185 13.98 24.70 18.81
N LEU A 186 13.09 25.24 19.65
CA LEU A 186 13.41 26.13 20.78
C LEU A 186 13.81 25.37 22.05
N THR A 187 13.64 24.05 22.08
CA THR A 187 13.93 23.17 23.24
C THR A 187 15.44 22.97 23.49
N ASP A 188 16.29 23.21 22.49
CA ASP A 188 17.74 23.02 22.61
C ASP A 188 18.38 24.11 23.49
N ARG A 189 18.57 23.79 24.78
CA ARG A 189 19.20 24.66 25.79
C ARG A 189 20.61 25.14 25.41
N ARG A 190 21.32 24.45 24.52
CA ARG A 190 22.64 24.93 24.05
C ARG A 190 22.50 26.12 23.11
N LYS A 191 21.42 26.17 22.34
CA LYS A 191 21.10 27.25 21.40
C LYS A 191 20.26 28.34 22.03
N TYR A 192 19.32 27.97 22.92
CA TYR A 192 18.38 28.89 23.57
C TYR A 192 18.39 28.72 25.10
N PRO A 193 19.51 29.08 25.76
CA PRO A 193 19.69 28.81 27.20
C PRO A 193 18.75 29.60 28.10
N THR A 194 18.20 30.73 27.64
CA THR A 194 17.34 31.64 28.43
C THR A 194 15.86 31.57 28.02
N PHE A 195 15.48 30.63 27.14
CA PHE A 195 14.11 30.52 26.62
C PHE A 195 13.25 29.59 27.47
N PHE A 196 12.05 30.01 27.82
CA PHE A 196 11.04 29.23 28.53
C PHE A 196 9.71 29.39 27.81
N ARG A 197 8.78 28.47 28.05
CA ARG A 197 7.42 28.62 27.51
C ARG A 197 6.38 27.97 28.40
N VAL A 198 5.21 28.59 28.45
CA VAL A 198 4.05 28.13 29.23
C VAL A 198 3.02 27.36 28.37
N ILE A 199 3.49 26.89 27.21
CA ILE A 199 2.77 26.09 26.23
C ILE A 199 3.61 24.82 25.94
N PRO A 200 3.00 23.67 25.68
CA PRO A 200 3.74 22.47 25.27
C PRO A 200 4.51 22.68 23.96
N ASN A 201 5.49 21.82 23.75
CA ASN A 201 6.24 21.77 22.50
C ASN A 201 5.56 20.89 21.45
N ASP A 202 5.85 21.15 20.17
CA ASP A 202 5.22 20.46 19.05
C ASP A 202 5.55 18.97 18.95
N ASP A 203 6.61 18.46 19.58
CA ASP A 203 6.91 17.02 19.55
C ASP A 203 5.74 16.21 20.17
N TYR A 204 5.07 16.78 21.16
CA TYR A 204 3.87 16.18 21.74
C TYR A 204 2.66 16.29 20.81
N GLN A 205 2.47 17.43 20.16
CA GLN A 205 1.36 17.63 19.23
C GLN A 205 1.48 16.73 18.00
N VAL A 206 2.66 16.62 17.38
CA VAL A 206 2.84 15.80 16.18
C VAL A 206 2.63 14.31 16.49
N ARG A 207 3.00 13.87 17.69
CA ARG A 207 2.67 12.52 18.20
C ARG A 207 1.16 12.35 18.35
N ALA A 208 0.48 13.32 18.97
CA ALA A 208 -0.98 13.27 19.15
C ALA A 208 -1.71 13.25 17.80
N ILE A 209 -1.27 14.05 16.82
CA ILE A 209 -1.77 14.02 15.44
C ILE A 209 -1.50 12.67 14.80
N ALA A 210 -0.30 12.08 14.92
CA ALA A 210 -0.02 10.75 14.38
C ALA A 210 -0.96 9.68 14.96
N GLN A 211 -1.18 9.69 16.28
CA GLN A 211 -2.13 8.81 16.96
C GLN A 211 -3.56 9.01 16.44
N LEU A 212 -3.99 10.27 16.23
CA LEU A 212 -5.28 10.62 15.64
C LEU A 212 -5.45 10.02 14.23
N LEU A 213 -4.46 10.19 13.35
CA LEU A 213 -4.49 9.68 11.98
C LEU A 213 -4.60 8.15 11.94
N VAL A 214 -3.87 7.46 12.83
CA VAL A 214 -3.90 5.99 12.96
C VAL A 214 -5.23 5.51 13.51
N ARG A 215 -5.78 6.17 14.56
CA ARG A 215 -7.06 5.79 15.19
C ARG A 215 -8.22 5.79 14.20
N PHE A 216 -8.26 6.79 13.32
CA PHE A 216 -9.33 6.95 12.32
C PHE A 216 -9.05 6.27 10.96
N ASN A 217 -8.00 5.43 10.87
CA ASN A 217 -7.63 4.70 9.65
C ASN A 217 -7.41 5.60 8.41
N TRP A 218 -6.96 6.83 8.61
CA TRP A 218 -6.60 7.73 7.51
C TRP A 218 -5.22 7.36 6.97
N THR A 219 -5.19 6.62 5.86
CA THR A 219 -3.93 6.09 5.30
C THR A 219 -3.33 6.98 4.20
N TRP A 220 -4.06 7.99 3.74
CA TRP A 220 -3.63 8.92 2.70
C TRP A 220 -3.91 10.35 3.12
N VAL A 221 -2.87 11.11 3.46
CA VAL A 221 -3.01 12.46 4.03
C VAL A 221 -2.18 13.49 3.27
N GLY A 222 -2.74 14.69 3.09
CA GLY A 222 -2.01 15.86 2.61
C GLY A 222 -1.36 16.61 3.77
N LEU A 223 -0.18 17.19 3.54
CA LEU A 223 0.48 18.06 4.51
C LEU A 223 0.60 19.48 3.95
N VAL A 224 0.20 20.48 4.74
CA VAL A 224 0.37 21.91 4.42
C VAL A 224 1.11 22.57 5.58
N ARG A 225 2.10 23.41 5.27
CA ARG A 225 2.87 24.13 6.30
C ARG A 225 3.26 25.55 5.89
N GLY A 226 3.48 26.43 6.87
CA GLY A 226 4.16 27.71 6.64
C GLY A 226 5.63 27.55 6.23
N ASP A 227 6.20 28.56 5.58
CA ASP A 227 7.62 28.59 5.17
C ASP A 227 8.57 29.14 6.27
N HIS A 228 8.52 28.53 7.44
CA HIS A 228 9.38 28.90 8.57
C HIS A 228 9.66 27.70 9.48
N GLU A 229 10.50 27.89 10.50
CA GLU A 229 11.01 26.83 11.38
C GLU A 229 9.90 26.02 12.04
N TYR A 230 8.84 26.65 12.54
CA TYR A 230 7.69 25.95 13.14
C TYR A 230 7.07 24.93 12.17
N GLY A 231 6.60 25.37 10.99
CA GLY A 231 6.00 24.46 10.02
C GLY A 231 6.95 23.37 9.53
N ARG A 232 8.25 23.69 9.34
CA ARG A 232 9.27 22.72 8.91
C ARG A 232 9.54 21.66 9.97
N PHE A 233 9.76 22.06 11.23
CA PHE A 233 10.05 21.12 12.32
C PHE A 233 8.83 20.26 12.65
N ALA A 234 7.62 20.82 12.66
CA ALA A 234 6.40 20.07 12.92
C ALA A 234 6.16 18.99 11.85
N VAL A 235 6.29 19.31 10.55
CA VAL A 235 6.17 18.29 9.49
C VAL A 235 7.28 17.25 9.60
N GLN A 236 8.53 17.63 9.87
CA GLN A 236 9.63 16.67 10.04
C GLN A 236 9.43 15.77 11.27
N GLY A 237 8.82 16.29 12.34
CA GLY A 237 8.43 15.53 13.53
C GLY A 237 7.32 14.54 13.21
N LEU A 238 6.24 15.01 12.57
CA LEU A 238 5.13 14.16 12.15
C LEU A 238 5.58 13.03 11.22
N LEU A 239 6.42 13.33 10.22
CA LEU A 239 6.96 12.32 9.32
C LEU A 239 7.75 11.23 10.05
N ARG A 240 8.43 11.57 11.16
CA ARG A 240 9.13 10.58 12.01
C ARG A 240 8.13 9.73 12.79
N GLU A 241 7.10 10.33 13.38
CA GLU A 241 6.04 9.62 14.11
C GLU A 241 5.21 8.69 13.20
N LEU A 242 5.11 9.01 11.91
CA LEU A 242 4.42 8.16 10.92
C LEU A 242 5.30 7.01 10.38
N GLN A 243 6.60 6.98 10.67
CA GLN A 243 7.47 5.88 10.20
C GLN A 243 7.03 4.54 10.80
N GLY A 244 6.83 3.54 9.94
CA GLY A 244 6.35 2.21 10.36
C GLY A 244 4.84 2.13 10.60
N THR A 245 4.10 3.22 10.44
CA THR A 245 2.63 3.21 10.47
C THR A 245 2.03 2.90 9.10
N LYS A 246 0.69 2.77 9.02
CA LYS A 246 -0.05 2.55 7.76
C LYS A 246 -0.37 3.86 7.01
N VAL A 247 0.10 5.00 7.51
CA VAL A 247 -0.23 6.33 6.96
C VAL A 247 0.83 6.76 5.97
N CYS A 248 0.42 7.11 4.76
CA CYS A 248 1.28 7.68 3.73
C CYS A 248 0.91 9.14 3.46
N VAL A 249 1.93 9.93 3.10
CA VAL A 249 1.77 11.33 2.73
C VAL A 249 1.58 11.45 1.23
N ALA A 250 0.48 12.07 0.81
CA ALA A 250 0.13 12.30 -0.58
C ALA A 250 0.99 13.39 -1.22
N TYR A 251 1.14 14.50 -0.50
CA TYR A 251 1.88 15.67 -0.92
C TYR A 251 2.31 16.48 0.31
N GLN A 252 3.29 17.35 0.11
CA GLN A 252 3.71 18.34 1.09
C GLN A 252 3.74 19.71 0.43
N GLU A 253 2.77 20.55 0.76
CA GLU A 253 2.69 21.92 0.28
C GLU A 253 3.19 22.92 1.32
N MET A 254 3.77 24.00 0.79
CA MET A 254 4.29 25.11 1.56
C MET A 254 3.48 26.36 1.23
N ILE A 255 2.96 27.02 2.26
CA ILE A 255 2.43 28.37 2.17
C ILE A 255 3.62 29.33 2.31
N PRO A 256 4.03 30.02 1.24
CA PRO A 256 5.14 30.96 1.34
C PRO A 256 4.72 32.16 2.20
N LEU A 257 5.68 32.70 2.94
CA LEU A 257 5.48 33.89 3.78
C LEU A 257 4.95 35.09 2.96
N LEU A 258 5.41 35.20 1.72
CA LEU A 258 4.84 36.09 0.70
C LEU A 258 3.97 35.26 -0.24
N TYR A 259 2.68 35.27 0.04
CA TYR A 259 1.72 34.40 -0.62
C TYR A 259 1.53 34.75 -2.12
N ASN A 260 1.56 33.73 -2.99
CA ASN A 260 1.28 33.83 -4.43
C ASN A 260 0.30 32.72 -4.85
N GLN A 261 -0.78 33.10 -5.55
CA GLN A 261 -1.99 32.32 -5.83
C GLN A 261 -1.79 30.97 -6.56
N GLN A 262 -0.75 30.81 -7.38
CA GLN A 262 -0.79 29.81 -8.46
C GLN A 262 -0.38 28.38 -8.09
N ARG A 263 0.28 28.13 -6.95
CA ARG A 263 0.92 26.81 -6.69
C ARG A 263 0.23 25.92 -5.67
N ALA A 264 -0.42 26.49 -4.65
CA ALA A 264 -0.84 25.72 -3.48
C ALA A 264 -2.22 25.04 -3.62
N LEU A 265 -3.07 25.46 -4.57
CA LEU A 265 -4.47 25.03 -4.62
C LEU A 265 -4.72 23.77 -5.49
N GLU A 266 -3.92 23.55 -6.53
CA GLU A 266 -4.12 22.41 -7.45
C GLU A 266 -3.94 21.05 -6.75
N ILE A 267 -3.11 21.01 -5.70
CA ILE A 267 -2.65 19.78 -5.04
C ILE A 267 -3.55 19.36 -3.88
N ILE A 268 -4.32 20.29 -3.29
CA ILE A 268 -5.16 20.02 -2.09
C ILE A 268 -6.25 18.97 -2.35
N SER A 269 -6.68 18.84 -3.61
CA SER A 269 -7.74 17.90 -4.01
C SER A 269 -7.33 16.41 -3.98
N LEU A 270 -6.03 16.09 -3.83
CA LEU A 270 -5.52 14.72 -3.93
C LEU A 270 -5.74 13.87 -2.67
N ALA A 271 -6.03 14.50 -1.53
CA ALA A 271 -6.30 13.81 -0.27
C ALA A 271 -7.52 14.43 0.42
N LYS A 272 -8.39 13.60 1.00
CA LYS A 272 -9.56 14.10 1.74
C LYS A 272 -9.21 14.60 3.13
N VAL A 273 -8.09 14.16 3.70
CA VAL A 273 -7.62 14.58 5.02
C VAL A 273 -6.34 15.38 4.85
N VAL A 274 -6.31 16.59 5.43
CA VAL A 274 -5.20 17.54 5.28
C VAL A 274 -4.75 18.05 6.64
N VAL A 275 -3.49 17.80 6.98
CA VAL A 275 -2.87 18.27 8.22
C VAL A 275 -2.16 19.60 7.96
N VAL A 276 -2.42 20.61 8.81
CA VAL A 276 -1.92 21.97 8.60
C VAL A 276 -1.12 22.51 9.79
N PHE A 277 0.15 22.80 9.55
CA PHE A 277 1.05 23.50 10.47
C PHE A 277 1.37 24.91 9.95
N SER A 278 0.47 25.86 10.23
CA SER A 278 0.59 27.25 9.76
C SER A 278 0.05 28.21 10.82
N ALA A 279 0.56 29.45 10.82
CA ALA A 279 0.01 30.52 11.66
C ALA A 279 -1.28 31.08 11.05
N GLU A 280 -2.17 31.63 11.89
CA GLU A 280 -3.45 32.21 11.47
C GLU A 280 -3.31 33.29 10.38
N GLY A 281 -2.31 34.17 10.51
CA GLY A 281 -2.04 35.22 9.52
C GLY A 281 -1.65 34.68 8.14
N GLU A 282 -0.83 33.62 8.09
CA GLU A 282 -0.42 32.99 6.83
C GLU A 282 -1.55 32.15 6.21
N MET A 283 -2.37 31.53 7.07
CA MET A 283 -3.49 30.69 6.65
C MET A 283 -4.63 31.51 6.03
N THR A 284 -4.82 32.77 6.45
CA THR A 284 -5.91 33.65 5.99
C THR A 284 -5.94 33.89 4.47
N PRO A 285 -4.86 34.37 3.82
CA PRO A 285 -4.86 34.56 2.36
C PRO A 285 -4.99 33.23 1.60
N PHE A 286 -4.37 32.16 2.10
CA PHE A 286 -4.49 30.82 1.52
C PHE A 286 -5.93 30.31 1.54
N LEU A 287 -6.62 30.42 2.68
CA LEU A 287 -8.01 30.00 2.81
C LEU A 287 -8.96 30.82 1.94
N ARG A 288 -8.71 32.13 1.80
CA ARG A 288 -9.50 32.99 0.91
C ARG A 288 -9.53 32.46 -0.52
N ASP A 289 -8.37 32.12 -1.06
CA ASP A 289 -8.30 31.60 -2.42
C ASP A 289 -8.80 30.16 -2.54
N TYR A 290 -8.55 29.33 -1.51
CA TYR A 290 -9.11 27.98 -1.45
C TYR A 290 -10.65 28.01 -1.52
N MET A 291 -11.29 28.90 -0.77
CA MET A 291 -12.74 29.08 -0.80
C MET A 291 -13.22 29.59 -2.16
N ALA A 292 -12.45 30.45 -2.84
CA ALA A 292 -12.78 30.92 -4.19
C ALA A 292 -12.83 29.78 -5.24
N GLN A 293 -12.16 28.65 -4.99
CA GLN A 293 -12.23 27.45 -5.83
C GLN A 293 -13.46 26.57 -5.53
N ASN A 294 -14.28 26.90 -4.54
CA ASN A 294 -15.46 26.13 -4.13
C ASN A 294 -15.17 24.66 -3.76
N ILE A 295 -13.98 24.37 -3.25
CA ILE A 295 -13.61 23.02 -2.80
C ILE A 295 -14.19 22.77 -1.40
N THR A 296 -15.01 21.74 -1.24
CA THR A 296 -15.64 21.37 0.05
C THR A 296 -15.40 19.91 0.39
N GLY A 297 -15.71 19.50 1.62
CA GLY A 297 -15.59 18.09 2.05
C GLY A 297 -14.17 17.63 2.42
N ILE A 298 -13.22 18.56 2.54
CA ILE A 298 -11.90 18.30 3.10
C ILE A 298 -11.99 18.23 4.62
N GLN A 299 -11.44 17.16 5.20
CA GLN A 299 -11.25 16.99 6.62
C GLN A 299 -9.94 17.62 7.05
N TRP A 300 -10.02 18.79 7.68
CA TRP A 300 -8.86 19.50 8.17
C TRP A 300 -8.42 18.96 9.54
N VAL A 301 -7.11 18.77 9.70
CA VAL A 301 -6.45 18.53 10.97
C VAL A 301 -5.62 19.74 11.32
N ALA A 302 -6.09 20.52 12.29
CA ALA A 302 -5.51 21.81 12.66
C ALA A 302 -4.48 21.67 13.79
N SER A 303 -3.40 22.43 13.66
CA SER A 303 -2.47 22.69 14.77
C SER A 303 -3.08 23.72 15.74
N GLU A 304 -2.50 23.80 16.94
CA GLU A 304 -2.83 24.73 18.01
C GLU A 304 -2.74 26.20 17.58
N ALA A 305 -1.90 26.49 16.58
CA ALA A 305 -1.71 27.82 16.02
C ALA A 305 -3.00 28.42 15.43
N TRP A 306 -3.95 27.61 14.95
CA TRP A 306 -5.15 28.13 14.28
C TRP A 306 -6.46 27.37 14.58
N VAL A 307 -6.44 26.25 15.32
CA VAL A 307 -7.66 25.51 15.69
C VAL A 307 -8.66 26.34 16.52
N THR A 308 -8.21 27.42 17.16
CA THR A 308 -9.09 28.38 17.88
C THR A 308 -8.98 29.80 17.30
N ALA A 309 -8.70 29.93 16.01
CA ALA A 309 -8.66 31.20 15.27
C ALA A 309 -10.07 31.79 15.13
N SER A 310 -10.32 32.95 15.77
CA SER A 310 -11.66 33.57 15.72
C SER A 310 -11.96 34.21 14.37
N VAL A 311 -10.95 34.45 13.52
CA VAL A 311 -11.16 35.01 12.19
C VAL A 311 -11.90 34.05 11.25
N PHE A 312 -11.91 32.74 11.55
CA PHE A 312 -12.54 31.70 10.72
C PHE A 312 -13.89 31.21 11.26
N THR A 313 -14.53 31.93 12.19
CA THR A 313 -15.80 31.48 12.81
C THR A 313 -17.05 31.91 12.05
N GLY A 314 -16.93 32.81 11.07
CA GLY A 314 -18.07 33.29 10.27
C GLY A 314 -18.80 32.15 9.55
N SER A 315 -20.11 32.29 9.40
CA SER A 315 -20.97 31.30 8.72
C SER A 315 -20.51 30.96 7.29
N GLU A 316 -19.82 31.88 6.63
CA GLU A 316 -19.23 31.73 5.30
C GLU A 316 -18.10 30.70 5.23
N TYR A 317 -17.39 30.45 6.35
CA TYR A 317 -16.29 29.49 6.42
C TYR A 317 -16.76 28.06 6.64
N TYR A 318 -17.94 27.90 7.24
CA TYR A 318 -18.41 26.61 7.71
C TYR A 318 -18.61 25.54 6.61
N PRO A 319 -19.07 25.86 5.37
CA PRO A 319 -19.08 24.89 4.26
C PRO A 319 -17.70 24.31 3.91
N TYR A 320 -16.63 25.03 4.24
CA TYR A 320 -15.25 24.72 3.85
C TYR A 320 -14.43 24.12 5.00
N LEU A 321 -14.68 24.57 6.23
CA LEU A 321 -13.89 24.24 7.43
C LEU A 321 -14.72 23.52 8.52
N GLY A 322 -16.02 23.32 8.31
CA GLY A 322 -16.87 22.57 9.23
C GLY A 322 -16.34 21.15 9.42
N GLY A 323 -16.32 20.68 10.68
CA GLY A 323 -15.80 19.38 11.06
C GLY A 323 -14.27 19.33 11.25
N THR A 324 -13.55 20.44 11.10
CA THR A 324 -12.11 20.53 11.45
C THR A 324 -11.87 19.97 12.85
N ILE A 325 -10.82 19.16 13.01
CA ILE A 325 -10.39 18.62 14.31
C ILE A 325 -8.95 19.04 14.57
N GLY A 326 -8.59 19.34 15.81
CA GLY A 326 -7.22 19.73 16.12
C GLY A 326 -6.94 19.84 17.60
N PHE A 327 -5.73 20.25 17.94
CA PHE A 327 -5.24 20.29 19.31
C PHE A 327 -5.15 21.72 19.81
N GLY A 328 -6.10 22.15 20.64
CA GLY A 328 -6.10 23.47 21.25
C GLY A 328 -5.31 23.48 22.55
N ILE A 329 -4.56 24.55 22.82
CA ILE A 329 -3.89 24.72 24.12
C ILE A 329 -4.94 24.76 25.22
N ARG A 330 -4.66 24.12 26.37
CA ARG A 330 -5.53 24.09 27.55
C ARG A 330 -6.32 25.39 27.79
N LYS A 331 -7.62 25.25 27.96
CA LYS A 331 -8.50 26.34 28.40
C LYS A 331 -8.19 26.73 29.85
N GLY A 332 -8.05 28.03 30.11
CA GLY A 332 -7.96 28.58 31.46
C GLY A 332 -9.12 29.49 31.83
N HIS A 333 -9.10 30.00 33.05
CA HIS A 333 -10.07 30.97 33.57
C HIS A 333 -9.36 32.19 34.14
N ILE A 334 -9.85 33.39 33.80
CA ILE A 334 -9.35 34.67 34.30
C ILE A 334 -10.56 35.49 34.74
N SER A 335 -10.81 35.55 36.05
CA SER A 335 -12.08 36.02 36.60
C SER A 335 -12.39 37.48 36.27
N ARG A 336 -11.40 38.38 36.37
CA ARG A 336 -11.57 39.83 36.17
C ARG A 336 -11.33 40.29 34.73
N LEU A 337 -11.08 39.38 33.79
CA LEU A 337 -10.68 39.78 32.43
C LEU A 337 -11.78 40.56 31.71
N SER A 338 -13.03 40.10 31.79
CA SER A 338 -14.15 40.78 31.12
C SER A 338 -14.28 42.23 31.60
N ASP A 339 -14.33 42.41 32.92
CA ASP A 339 -14.46 43.73 33.55
C ASP A 339 -13.27 44.62 33.23
N TYR A 340 -12.06 44.06 33.22
CA TYR A 340 -10.83 44.81 32.90
C TYR A 340 -10.83 45.36 31.47
N LEU A 341 -11.23 44.54 30.49
CA LEU A 341 -11.26 44.93 29.09
C LEU A 341 -12.24 46.09 28.84
N GLN A 342 -13.33 46.18 29.61
CA GLN A 342 -14.29 47.30 29.58
C GLN A 342 -13.70 48.62 30.07
N THR A 343 -12.63 48.59 30.86
CA THR A 343 -11.96 49.82 31.31
C THR A 343 -11.06 50.46 30.25
N VAL A 344 -10.78 49.76 29.15
CA VAL A 344 -9.93 50.26 28.06
C VAL A 344 -10.79 51.05 27.08
N ASN A 345 -10.75 52.38 27.15
CA ASN A 345 -11.54 53.25 26.28
C ASN A 345 -10.81 54.56 25.92
N PRO A 346 -11.28 55.29 24.89
CA PRO A 346 -10.67 56.53 24.42
C PRO A 346 -10.67 57.65 25.47
N GLN A 347 -11.59 57.64 26.45
CA GLN A 347 -11.58 58.65 27.52
C GLN A 347 -10.39 58.44 28.48
N LYS A 348 -10.09 57.18 28.80
CA LYS A 348 -8.96 56.81 29.66
C LYS A 348 -7.62 56.89 28.92
N TYR A 349 -7.61 56.61 27.62
CA TYR A 349 -6.40 56.57 26.79
C TYR A 349 -6.56 57.38 25.47
N PRO A 350 -6.78 58.70 25.53
CA PRO A 350 -7.12 59.52 24.35
C PRO A 350 -6.01 59.58 23.30
N ASN A 351 -4.75 59.51 23.74
CA ASN A 351 -3.57 59.63 22.89
C ASN A 351 -2.95 58.27 22.52
N ASN A 352 -3.59 57.15 22.89
CA ASN A 352 -3.04 55.83 22.58
C ASN A 352 -3.54 55.35 21.20
N PRO A 353 -2.67 55.16 20.20
CA PRO A 353 -3.08 54.82 18.84
C PRO A 353 -3.80 53.46 18.77
N LEU A 354 -3.40 52.48 19.58
CA LEU A 354 -4.03 51.15 19.57
C LEU A 354 -5.45 51.17 20.14
N VAL A 355 -5.74 52.08 21.06
CA VAL A 355 -7.11 52.26 21.57
C VAL A 355 -7.99 52.94 20.51
N GLN A 356 -7.40 53.81 19.67
CA GLN A 356 -8.09 54.38 18.52
C GLN A 356 -8.39 53.31 17.47
N GLU A 357 -7.39 52.52 17.08
CA GLU A 357 -7.53 51.39 16.16
C GLU A 357 -8.52 50.33 16.67
N LEU A 358 -8.57 50.09 17.98
CA LEU A 358 -9.58 49.23 18.59
C LEU A 358 -11.00 49.76 18.32
N TRP A 359 -11.24 51.06 18.51
CA TRP A 359 -12.54 51.66 18.24
C TRP A 359 -12.88 51.63 16.74
N GLU A 360 -11.89 51.85 15.87
CA GLU A 360 -12.05 51.74 14.42
C GLU A 360 -12.43 50.31 14.01
N ALA A 361 -11.76 49.30 14.58
CA ALA A 361 -12.03 47.90 14.31
C ALA A 361 -13.38 47.42 14.86
N LEU A 362 -13.80 47.92 16.02
CA LEU A 362 -15.02 47.49 16.70
C LEU A 362 -16.29 48.22 16.23
N TYR A 363 -16.20 49.52 15.97
CA TYR A 363 -17.36 50.36 15.67
C TYR A 363 -17.33 51.00 14.28
N GLY A 364 -16.21 50.92 13.55
CA GLY A 364 -16.06 51.62 12.26
C GLY A 364 -16.10 53.14 12.40
N CYS A 365 -15.70 53.67 13.56
CA CYS A 365 -15.58 55.10 13.84
C CYS A 365 -14.18 55.41 14.42
N SER A 366 -13.68 56.64 14.32
CA SER A 366 -12.41 57.06 14.93
C SER A 366 -12.63 58.03 16.12
N PRO A 367 -11.97 57.85 17.28
CA PRO A 367 -12.13 58.75 18.43
C PRO A 367 -11.45 60.12 18.26
N SER A 368 -10.59 60.28 17.25
CA SER A 368 -9.86 61.51 16.98
C SER A 368 -10.00 61.92 15.52
N LEU A 369 -10.02 63.22 15.24
CA LEU A 369 -10.01 63.73 13.87
C LEU A 369 -8.62 63.52 13.25
N SER A 370 -8.45 62.43 12.50
CA SER A 370 -7.31 62.28 11.61
C SER A 370 -7.67 62.82 10.23
N SER A 371 -6.88 63.77 9.70
CA SER A 371 -7.07 64.37 8.37
C SER A 371 -6.92 63.37 7.21
N ALA A 372 -6.56 62.12 7.51
CA ALA A 372 -6.28 61.04 6.56
C ALA A 372 -7.38 59.97 6.49
N SER A 373 -8.34 59.91 7.42
CA SER A 373 -9.38 58.88 7.44
C SER A 373 -10.76 59.46 7.10
N GLN A 374 -11.51 58.77 6.22
CA GLN A 374 -12.90 59.12 5.86
C GLN A 374 -13.93 58.57 6.86
N ILE A 375 -13.48 58.16 8.05
CA ILE A 375 -14.25 57.39 9.02
C ILE A 375 -15.03 58.36 9.94
N PRO A 376 -16.30 58.08 10.30
CA PRO A 376 -17.08 58.94 11.18
C PRO A 376 -16.46 59.06 12.59
N LEU A 377 -16.74 60.18 13.28
CA LEU A 377 -16.24 60.43 14.63
C LEU A 377 -16.95 59.56 15.67
N CYS A 378 -16.21 58.89 16.56
CA CYS A 378 -16.79 58.23 17.73
C CYS A 378 -17.14 59.24 18.82
N SER A 379 -18.16 58.92 19.62
CA SER A 379 -18.50 59.64 20.85
C SER A 379 -17.57 59.31 22.01
N GLY A 380 -16.91 58.15 21.99
CA GLY A 380 -16.11 57.62 23.10
C GLY A 380 -16.96 57.15 24.29
N GLN A 381 -18.28 57.15 24.17
CA GLN A 381 -19.25 56.64 25.15
C GLN A 381 -19.87 55.30 24.70
N GLU A 382 -19.43 54.74 23.57
CA GLU A 382 -19.91 53.46 23.08
C GLU A 382 -19.61 52.36 24.12
N SER A 383 -20.63 51.59 24.48
CA SER A 383 -20.47 50.44 25.36
C SER A 383 -19.90 49.26 24.59
N LEU A 384 -18.81 48.64 25.07
CA LEU A 384 -18.30 47.41 24.50
C LEU A 384 -19.37 46.31 24.57
N LEU A 385 -19.88 45.93 23.41
CA LEU A 385 -20.93 44.92 23.30
C LEU A 385 -20.31 43.52 23.36
N GLU A 386 -21.02 42.56 23.96
CA GLU A 386 -20.63 41.14 23.90
C GLU A 386 -20.51 40.61 22.45
N GLN A 387 -21.22 41.27 21.51
CA GLN A 387 -21.19 40.98 20.08
C GLN A 387 -19.82 41.28 19.42
N HIS A 388 -18.93 42.03 20.08
CA HIS A 388 -17.55 42.29 19.66
C HIS A 388 -16.62 41.12 20.01
N SER A 389 -16.96 39.93 19.50
CA SER A 389 -16.47 38.65 19.99
C SER A 389 -14.95 38.51 19.98
N ALA A 390 -14.22 39.05 19.00
CA ALA A 390 -12.77 38.88 18.93
C ALA A 390 -12.04 39.48 20.16
N TYR A 391 -12.42 40.68 20.60
CA TYR A 391 -11.85 41.34 21.79
C TYR A 391 -12.53 40.88 23.08
N MET A 392 -13.87 40.88 23.15
CA MET A 392 -14.60 40.65 24.40
C MET A 392 -14.82 39.17 24.77
N ASN A 393 -14.47 38.20 23.91
CA ASN A 393 -14.67 36.78 24.21
C ASN A 393 -13.73 36.26 25.31
N THR A 394 -14.26 36.24 26.55
CA THR A 394 -13.62 35.71 27.75
C THR A 394 -14.16 34.33 28.15
N SER A 395 -15.00 33.70 27.31
CA SER A 395 -15.61 32.40 27.61
C SER A 395 -14.60 31.24 27.64
N SER A 396 -13.48 31.40 26.91
CA SER A 396 -12.42 30.39 26.78
C SER A 396 -11.05 31.02 26.48
N PRO A 397 -10.45 31.78 27.42
CA PRO A 397 -9.14 32.37 27.23
C PRO A 397 -8.07 31.27 27.24
N ARG A 398 -7.51 30.96 26.06
CA ARG A 398 -6.41 29.99 25.90
C ARG A 398 -5.06 30.72 25.86
N VAL A 399 -4.77 31.42 24.77
CA VAL A 399 -3.53 32.20 24.60
C VAL A 399 -3.41 33.35 25.61
N ALA A 400 -4.52 34.05 25.89
CA ALA A 400 -4.57 35.08 26.92
C ALA A 400 -4.19 34.53 28.31
N TYR A 401 -4.67 33.32 28.63
CA TYR A 401 -4.35 32.64 29.88
C TYR A 401 -2.89 32.22 29.96
N ASN A 402 -2.27 31.85 28.85
CA ASN A 402 -0.82 31.65 28.83
C ASN A 402 -0.04 32.94 29.07
N ALA A 403 -0.44 34.07 28.47
CA ALA A 403 0.20 35.36 28.76
C ALA A 403 0.08 35.71 30.25
N TYR A 404 -1.10 35.46 30.85
CA TYR A 404 -1.34 35.60 32.28
C TYR A 404 -0.41 34.71 33.12
N LYS A 405 -0.34 33.40 32.82
CA LYS A 405 0.57 32.45 33.48
C LYS A 405 2.03 32.86 33.40
N ALA A 406 2.47 33.39 32.26
CA ALA A 406 3.85 33.81 32.05
C ALA A 406 4.25 34.96 32.99
N VAL A 407 3.36 35.94 33.20
CA VAL A 407 3.59 37.04 34.15
C VAL A 407 3.64 36.52 35.59
N TYR A 408 2.71 35.63 35.97
CA TYR A 408 2.72 35.02 37.30
C TYR A 408 3.97 34.16 37.54
N ALA A 409 4.48 33.47 36.52
CA ALA A 409 5.74 32.73 36.62
C ALA A 409 6.92 33.66 36.94
N VAL A 410 7.00 34.84 36.30
CA VAL A 410 8.01 35.86 36.65
C VAL A 410 7.82 36.35 38.08
N ALA A 411 6.58 36.68 38.48
CA ALA A 411 6.31 37.22 39.81
C ALA A 411 6.62 36.22 40.92
N HIS A 412 6.24 34.95 40.78
CA HIS A 412 6.60 33.89 41.73
C HIS A 412 8.11 33.65 41.79
N SER A 413 8.79 33.68 40.63
CA SER A 413 10.25 33.53 40.58
C SER A 413 10.95 34.69 41.29
N LEU A 414 10.49 35.92 41.06
CA LEU A 414 11.00 37.12 41.72
C LEU A 414 10.69 37.10 43.22
N HIS A 415 9.51 36.63 43.60
CA HIS A 415 9.13 36.50 45.00
C HIS A 415 10.05 35.52 45.74
N ASN A 416 10.35 34.37 45.14
CA ASN A 416 11.28 33.39 45.69
C ASN A 416 12.71 33.96 45.78
N LEU A 417 13.14 34.70 44.76
CA LEU A 417 14.43 35.39 44.74
C LEU A 417 14.56 36.39 45.88
N LEU A 418 13.53 37.20 46.11
CA LEU A 418 13.53 38.25 47.15
C LEU A 418 13.32 37.70 48.57
N ARG A 419 12.70 36.53 48.72
CA ARG A 419 12.54 35.82 50.01
C ARG A 419 13.72 34.92 50.37
N CYS A 420 14.76 34.88 49.54
CA CYS A 420 15.96 34.10 49.80
C CYS A 420 16.56 34.42 51.19
N GLN A 421 16.84 33.38 51.97
CA GLN A 421 17.46 33.53 53.30
C GLN A 421 18.99 33.62 53.17
N PRO A 422 19.65 34.64 53.75
CA PRO A 422 21.10 34.76 53.72
C PRO A 422 21.81 33.52 54.27
N GLY A 423 22.78 32.98 53.52
CA GLY A 423 23.54 31.77 53.89
C GLY A 423 22.93 30.46 53.40
N SER A 424 21.74 30.48 52.79
CA SER A 424 21.11 29.34 52.12
C SER A 424 20.70 29.65 50.68
N GLY A 425 21.24 30.71 50.09
CA GLY A 425 20.93 31.08 48.71
C GLY A 425 21.62 30.17 47.68
N PRO A 426 21.12 30.13 46.44
CA PRO A 426 21.61 29.24 45.40
C PRO A 426 22.88 29.76 44.69
N PHE A 427 23.32 30.98 44.99
CA PHE A 427 24.46 31.62 44.32
C PHE A 427 25.78 31.35 45.07
N GLU A 428 26.90 31.79 44.49
CA GLU A 428 28.24 31.58 45.07
C GLU A 428 28.29 31.97 46.56
N ASN A 429 28.98 31.16 47.36
CA ASN A 429 29.07 31.29 48.82
C ASN A 429 27.72 31.23 49.55
N ARG A 430 26.71 30.57 48.97
CA ARG A 430 25.33 30.49 49.49
C ARG A 430 24.68 31.85 49.67
N SER A 431 25.01 32.78 48.78
CA SER A 431 24.52 34.16 48.81
C SER A 431 23.14 34.28 48.15
N CYS A 432 22.41 35.31 48.55
CA CYS A 432 21.16 35.74 47.93
C CYS A 432 21.40 36.93 47.00
N ALA A 433 20.47 37.18 46.09
CA ALA A 433 20.51 38.38 45.26
C ALA A 433 20.35 39.64 46.13
N GLN A 434 21.04 40.71 45.75
CA GLN A 434 20.86 42.01 46.37
C GLN A 434 19.58 42.64 45.84
N THR A 435 18.67 43.01 46.73
CA THR A 435 17.34 43.55 46.41
C THR A 435 17.38 44.75 45.45
N ASN A 436 18.39 45.62 45.59
CA ASN A 436 18.51 46.85 44.82
C ASN A 436 19.26 46.67 43.48
N SER A 437 19.73 45.45 43.17
CA SER A 437 20.58 45.15 42.02
C SER A 437 20.36 43.73 41.50
N VAL A 438 19.08 43.34 41.34
CA VAL A 438 18.71 42.04 40.79
C VAL A 438 19.13 41.93 39.32
N SER A 439 19.91 40.90 39.01
CA SER A 439 20.33 40.62 37.63
C SER A 439 19.39 39.61 36.94
N PRO A 440 19.14 39.72 35.62
CA PRO A 440 18.23 38.82 34.90
C PRO A 440 18.58 37.33 35.00
N TRP A 441 19.87 36.98 35.02
CA TRP A 441 20.33 35.59 35.17
C TRP A 441 20.03 35.00 36.55
N GLN A 442 19.90 35.83 37.60
CA GLN A 442 19.51 35.37 38.93
C GLN A 442 18.03 34.97 38.94
N LEU A 443 17.19 35.77 38.27
CA LEU A 443 15.78 35.46 38.08
C LEU A 443 15.61 34.17 37.26
N GLN A 444 16.44 33.97 36.22
CA GLN A 444 16.43 32.76 35.41
C GLN A 444 16.60 31.48 36.25
N HIS A 445 17.46 31.50 37.26
CA HIS A 445 17.64 30.35 38.16
C HIS A 445 16.34 30.01 38.90
N TYR A 446 15.71 31.00 39.53
CA TYR A 446 14.43 30.79 40.23
C TYR A 446 13.28 30.44 39.28
N LEU A 447 13.33 30.91 38.04
CA LEU A 447 12.37 30.52 37.01
C LEU A 447 12.47 29.04 36.65
N GLN A 448 13.68 28.47 36.64
CA GLN A 448 13.88 27.04 36.37
C GLN A 448 13.32 26.12 37.46
N GLU A 449 13.17 26.62 38.68
CA GLU A 449 12.68 25.87 39.85
C GLU A 449 11.26 26.31 40.29
N VAL A 450 10.64 27.25 39.57
CA VAL A 450 9.35 27.79 39.96
C VAL A 450 8.25 26.73 39.87
N LYS A 451 7.44 26.66 40.92
CA LYS A 451 6.25 25.82 40.99
C LYS A 451 5.16 26.56 41.73
N PHE A 452 4.02 26.75 41.09
CA PHE A 452 2.86 27.40 41.68
C PHE A 452 1.56 26.87 41.07
N THR A 453 0.43 27.19 41.71
CA THR A 453 -0.90 26.83 41.21
C THR A 453 -1.68 28.10 40.92
N ILE A 454 -2.30 28.17 39.75
CA ILE A 454 -3.15 29.29 39.34
C ILE A 454 -4.42 28.75 38.69
N ALA A 455 -5.57 29.21 39.15
CA ALA A 455 -6.89 28.74 38.71
C ALA A 455 -7.04 27.19 38.66
N GLY A 456 -6.41 26.47 39.59
CA GLY A 456 -6.46 25.00 39.67
C GLY A 456 -5.49 24.26 38.74
N GLU A 457 -4.63 24.96 38.00
CA GLU A 457 -3.57 24.39 37.17
C GLU A 457 -2.20 24.55 37.85
N GLU A 458 -1.42 23.48 37.92
CA GLU A 458 -0.01 23.54 38.32
C GLU A 458 0.84 24.05 37.15
N VAL A 459 1.69 25.05 37.42
CA VAL A 459 2.63 25.62 36.47
C VAL A 459 4.05 25.34 36.94
N ASN A 460 4.84 24.70 36.09
CA ASN A 460 6.26 24.41 36.27
C ASN A 460 6.96 24.33 34.90
N PHE A 461 8.30 24.27 34.91
CA PHE A 461 9.10 24.05 33.70
C PHE A 461 10.02 22.84 33.88
N ASP A 462 10.17 22.06 32.83
CA ASP A 462 11.15 20.98 32.79
C ASP A 462 12.59 21.50 32.61
N LEU A 463 13.57 20.59 32.58
CA LEU A 463 14.99 20.93 32.37
C LEU A 463 15.26 21.66 31.03
N LYS A 464 14.35 21.52 30.05
CA LYS A 464 14.42 22.15 28.73
C LYS A 464 13.68 23.49 28.68
N GLY A 465 12.95 23.85 29.73
CA GLY A 465 12.18 25.10 29.80
C GLY A 465 10.77 24.98 29.23
N ASP A 466 10.30 23.75 29.05
CA ASP A 466 9.00 23.44 28.49
C ASP A 466 7.97 23.24 29.61
N SER A 467 6.72 23.62 29.35
CA SER A 467 5.62 23.37 30.28
C SER A 467 5.11 21.94 30.20
N ILE A 468 4.25 21.57 31.17
CA ILE A 468 3.50 20.31 31.17
C ILE A 468 2.75 20.12 29.83
N PRO A 469 2.91 18.97 29.14
CA PRO A 469 2.36 18.75 27.81
C PRO A 469 0.87 18.37 27.85
N TYR A 470 -0.01 19.37 27.75
CA TYR A 470 -1.46 19.16 27.77
C TYR A 470 -2.16 19.93 26.63
N TYR A 471 -3.08 19.26 25.93
CA TYR A 471 -3.96 19.86 24.91
C TYR A 471 -5.41 19.42 25.10
N ASP A 472 -6.35 20.29 24.74
CA ASP A 472 -7.74 19.94 24.49
C ASP A 472 -7.91 19.51 23.02
N VAL A 473 -8.75 18.52 22.74
CA VAL A 473 -9.08 18.13 21.35
C VAL A 473 -10.33 18.89 20.93
N ILE A 474 -10.20 19.77 19.93
CA ILE A 474 -11.25 20.68 19.49
C ILE A 474 -11.82 20.21 18.16
N ASN A 475 -13.15 20.20 18.05
CA ASN A 475 -13.88 19.95 16.81
C ASN A 475 -14.76 21.17 16.46
N TRP A 476 -14.77 21.54 15.19
CA TRP A 476 -15.49 22.70 14.67
C TRP A 476 -16.91 22.30 14.27
N GLN A 477 -17.90 22.75 15.03
CA GLN A 477 -19.30 22.37 14.85
C GLN A 477 -20.17 23.57 14.49
N ARG A 478 -21.35 23.32 13.91
CA ARG A 478 -22.30 24.39 13.58
C ARG A 478 -22.98 24.89 14.86
N GLY A 479 -22.80 26.18 15.15
CA GLY A 479 -23.58 26.88 16.16
C GLY A 479 -25.01 27.14 15.72
N THR A 480 -25.86 27.56 16.66
CA THR A 480 -27.28 27.87 16.42
C THR A 480 -27.49 29.03 15.46
N SER A 481 -26.56 29.99 15.43
CA SER A 481 -26.54 31.12 14.50
C SER A 481 -25.95 30.81 13.12
N GLY A 482 -25.49 29.57 12.91
CA GLY A 482 -24.84 29.13 11.66
C GLY A 482 -23.32 29.37 11.62
N ASN A 483 -22.75 30.04 12.62
CA ASN A 483 -21.31 30.22 12.81
C ASN A 483 -20.61 28.93 13.26
N ILE A 484 -19.27 28.94 13.27
CA ILE A 484 -18.46 27.83 13.78
C ILE A 484 -18.25 27.98 15.29
N ASP A 485 -18.63 26.96 16.05
CA ASP A 485 -18.35 26.83 17.47
C ASP A 485 -17.20 25.83 17.71
N PHE A 486 -16.32 26.17 18.65
CA PHE A 486 -15.19 25.33 19.04
C PHE A 486 -15.59 24.40 20.20
N ILE A 487 -15.90 23.14 19.89
CA ILE A 487 -16.37 22.16 20.87
C ILE A 487 -15.22 21.27 21.32
N ASN A 488 -15.06 21.13 22.64
CA ASN A 488 -14.10 20.17 23.20
C ASN A 488 -14.68 18.75 23.10
N VAL A 489 -13.93 17.83 22.48
CA VAL A 489 -14.30 16.43 22.22
C VAL A 489 -13.26 15.44 22.77
N GLY A 490 -12.28 15.90 23.52
CA GLY A 490 -11.25 15.03 24.08
C GLY A 490 -10.09 15.80 24.71
N LEU A 491 -9.04 15.09 25.08
CA LEU A 491 -7.82 15.67 25.63
C LEU A 491 -6.59 14.84 25.26
N PHE A 492 -5.44 15.49 25.26
CA PHE A 492 -4.13 14.87 25.21
C PHE A 492 -3.33 15.25 26.46
N ASP A 493 -2.87 14.26 27.21
CA ASP A 493 -2.05 14.42 28.41
C ASP A 493 -0.74 13.65 28.25
N GLY A 494 0.33 14.36 27.88
CA GLY A 494 1.67 13.79 27.68
C GLY A 494 2.38 13.38 28.97
N THR A 495 1.76 13.53 30.14
CA THR A 495 2.27 12.97 31.40
C THR A 495 1.83 11.51 31.62
N LYS A 496 0.88 11.02 30.82
CA LYS A 496 0.39 9.64 30.88
C LYS A 496 1.35 8.65 30.21
N PRO A 497 1.25 7.35 30.55
CA PRO A 497 1.97 6.31 29.83
C PRO A 497 1.61 6.26 28.34
N ALA A 498 2.56 5.80 27.52
CA ALA A 498 2.38 5.67 26.08
C ALA A 498 1.13 4.83 25.73
N GLY A 499 0.25 5.38 24.90
CA GLY A 499 -1.02 4.75 24.49
C GLY A 499 -2.25 5.25 25.26
N ASP A 500 -2.06 5.79 26.47
CA ASP A 500 -3.14 6.37 27.29
C ASP A 500 -3.15 7.91 27.25
N GLU A 501 -2.26 8.53 26.45
CA GLU A 501 -2.10 9.98 26.39
C GLU A 501 -3.29 10.67 25.70
N LEU A 502 -3.88 10.04 24.68
CA LEU A 502 -4.94 10.61 23.84
C LEU A 502 -6.31 10.00 24.14
N VAL A 503 -7.22 10.80 24.67
CA VAL A 503 -8.61 10.42 24.94
C VAL A 503 -9.53 11.24 24.03
N ILE A 504 -10.39 10.55 23.29
CA ILE A 504 -11.33 11.15 22.34
C ILE A 504 -12.72 10.54 22.55
N GLU A 505 -13.73 11.41 22.64
CA GLU A 505 -15.15 11.08 22.68
C GLU A 505 -15.69 11.02 21.23
N ASP A 506 -15.52 9.86 20.59
CA ASP A 506 -15.77 9.66 19.16
C ASP A 506 -17.21 10.01 18.73
N ASP A 507 -18.19 9.82 19.62
CA ASP A 507 -19.62 10.10 19.40
C ASP A 507 -19.97 11.59 19.37
N ARG A 508 -19.08 12.45 19.86
CA ARG A 508 -19.27 13.91 19.88
C ARG A 508 -18.65 14.61 18.68
N ILE A 509 -17.93 13.89 17.82
CA ILE A 509 -17.24 14.48 16.67
C ILE A 509 -18.20 14.63 15.50
N MET A 510 -18.16 15.81 14.88
CA MET A 510 -18.76 16.06 13.57
C MET A 510 -17.66 16.14 12.52
N TRP A 511 -17.82 15.44 11.42
CA TRP A 511 -16.85 15.40 10.32
C TRP A 511 -17.20 16.36 9.19
N ALA A 512 -16.24 16.55 8.29
CA ALA A 512 -16.41 17.39 7.10
C ALA A 512 -17.72 17.08 6.35
N GLY A 513 -18.45 18.12 5.98
CA GLY A 513 -19.74 17.99 5.30
C GLY A 513 -20.92 17.57 6.20
N HIS A 514 -20.82 17.77 7.52
CA HIS A 514 -21.84 17.37 8.52
C HIS A 514 -22.08 15.86 8.59
N GLN A 515 -21.04 15.08 8.36
CA GLN A 515 -21.14 13.63 8.45
C GLN A 515 -20.90 13.18 9.89
N SER A 516 -21.64 12.16 10.32
CA SER A 516 -21.40 11.44 11.57
C SER A 516 -20.36 10.32 11.39
N GLU A 517 -20.15 9.88 10.16
CA GLU A 517 -19.19 8.83 9.81
C GLU A 517 -17.82 9.43 9.46
N VAL A 518 -16.77 8.70 9.86
CA VAL A 518 -15.38 9.10 9.62
C VAL A 518 -15.10 9.14 8.11
N PRO A 519 -14.56 10.24 7.57
CA PRO A 519 -14.28 10.34 6.14
C PRO A 519 -13.16 9.39 5.74
N VAL A 520 -13.37 8.61 4.67
CA VAL A 520 -12.36 7.67 4.17
C VAL A 520 -11.32 8.43 3.32
N SER A 521 -10.05 8.38 3.74
CA SER A 521 -8.91 8.91 2.97
C SER A 521 -7.87 7.82 2.72
N VAL A 522 -7.90 7.26 1.50
CA VAL A 522 -7.04 6.16 1.03
C VAL A 522 -6.55 6.47 -0.38
N CYS A 523 -5.34 6.03 -0.74
CA CYS A 523 -4.84 6.14 -2.12
C CYS A 523 -5.48 5.07 -3.02
N SER A 524 -5.42 3.82 -2.57
CA SER A 524 -6.04 2.67 -3.22
C SER A 524 -7.06 2.03 -2.29
N ALA A 525 -8.20 1.64 -2.86
CA ALA A 525 -9.20 0.84 -2.14
C ALA A 525 -8.62 -0.53 -1.74
N SER A 526 -9.19 -1.14 -0.70
CA SER A 526 -8.76 -2.48 -0.27
C SER A 526 -9.01 -3.50 -1.38
N CYS A 527 -8.03 -4.38 -1.62
CA CYS A 527 -8.20 -5.39 -2.66
C CYS A 527 -9.24 -6.45 -2.28
N PRO A 528 -10.11 -6.86 -3.22
CA PRO A 528 -11.03 -7.96 -2.98
C PRO A 528 -10.27 -9.29 -2.85
N SER A 529 -10.93 -10.29 -2.27
CA SER A 529 -10.45 -11.67 -2.28
C SER A 529 -10.19 -12.14 -3.72
N GLY A 530 -9.22 -13.02 -3.91
CA GLY A 530 -8.77 -13.47 -5.23
C GLY A 530 -7.73 -12.57 -5.89
N SER A 531 -7.44 -11.42 -5.30
CA SER A 531 -6.39 -10.50 -5.73
C SER A 531 -5.34 -10.29 -4.63
N ARG A 532 -4.16 -9.82 -5.05
CA ARG A 532 -3.09 -9.35 -4.18
C ARG A 532 -2.71 -7.91 -4.50
N LYS A 533 -2.11 -7.25 -3.53
CA LYS A 533 -1.53 -5.91 -3.73
C LYS A 533 -0.29 -5.97 -4.61
N ALA A 534 -0.17 -5.01 -5.51
CA ALA A 534 1.05 -4.70 -6.24
C ALA A 534 1.35 -3.21 -6.10
N VAL A 535 2.38 -2.87 -5.32
CA VAL A 535 2.79 -1.47 -5.09
C VAL A 535 3.24 -0.84 -6.41
N ARG A 536 2.77 0.38 -6.69
CA ARG A 536 3.15 1.13 -7.88
C ARG A 536 4.59 1.59 -7.78
N ARG A 537 5.37 1.41 -8.85
CA ARG A 537 6.79 1.80 -8.84
C ARG A 537 6.93 3.31 -8.69
N GLY A 538 7.65 3.76 -7.66
CA GLY A 538 7.91 5.17 -7.38
C GLY A 538 6.87 5.84 -6.47
N GLU A 539 5.78 5.16 -6.10
CA GLU A 539 4.76 5.67 -5.18
C GLU A 539 4.87 5.03 -3.77
N PRO A 540 4.29 5.64 -2.73
CA PRO A 540 4.23 5.06 -1.39
C PRO A 540 3.48 3.73 -1.33
N VAL A 541 3.76 2.90 -0.30
CA VAL A 541 3.16 1.56 -0.12
C VAL A 541 1.62 1.55 0.00
N CYS A 542 1.01 2.69 0.32
CA CYS A 542 -0.44 2.84 0.36
C CYS A 542 -1.09 2.91 -1.03
N CYS A 543 -0.31 3.18 -2.07
CA CYS A 543 -0.75 3.23 -3.47
C CYS A 543 -0.33 1.95 -4.19
N PHE A 544 -1.33 1.09 -4.43
CA PHE A 544 -1.14 -0.21 -5.05
C PHE A 544 -2.29 -0.52 -6.01
N ASP A 545 -2.01 -1.40 -6.96
CA ASP A 545 -3.04 -1.99 -7.82
C ASP A 545 -3.42 -3.37 -7.30
N CYS A 546 -4.69 -3.72 -7.46
CA CYS A 546 -5.18 -5.05 -7.12
C CYS A 546 -5.01 -5.95 -8.33
N VAL A 547 -4.04 -6.86 -8.24
CA VAL A 547 -3.69 -7.78 -9.31
C VAL A 547 -4.28 -9.16 -8.97
N PRO A 548 -5.04 -9.79 -9.88
CA PRO A 548 -5.60 -11.12 -9.64
C PRO A 548 -4.49 -12.14 -9.39
N CYS A 549 -4.76 -13.12 -8.54
CA CYS A 549 -3.82 -14.20 -8.27
C CYS A 549 -3.56 -15.06 -9.51
N ASP A 550 -2.33 -15.56 -9.64
CA ASP A 550 -1.95 -16.47 -10.72
C ASP A 550 -2.78 -17.77 -10.66
N SER A 551 -2.95 -18.43 -11.81
CA SER A 551 -3.55 -19.76 -11.89
C SER A 551 -2.87 -20.76 -10.95
N GLY A 552 -3.67 -21.51 -10.19
CA GLY A 552 -3.19 -22.44 -9.16
C GLY A 552 -2.88 -21.81 -7.80
N LYS A 553 -2.99 -20.48 -7.67
CA LYS A 553 -2.95 -19.76 -6.39
C LYS A 553 -4.30 -19.14 -6.05
N ILE A 554 -4.51 -18.88 -4.76
CA ILE A 554 -5.71 -18.22 -4.23
C ILE A 554 -5.37 -17.13 -3.22
N SER A 555 -6.33 -16.25 -2.98
CA SER A 555 -6.36 -15.30 -1.87
C SER A 555 -7.78 -15.31 -1.29
N ASN A 556 -7.94 -15.83 -0.07
CA ASN A 556 -9.24 -15.94 0.60
C ASN A 556 -9.59 -14.66 1.40
N GLU A 557 -8.60 -13.88 1.80
CA GLU A 557 -8.77 -12.65 2.58
C GLU A 557 -8.81 -11.40 1.69
N THR A 558 -9.48 -10.36 2.18
CA THR A 558 -9.39 -9.04 1.56
C THR A 558 -8.02 -8.42 1.85
N ASN A 559 -7.53 -7.62 0.92
CA ASN A 559 -6.33 -6.81 1.09
C ASN A 559 -5.02 -7.60 1.28
N SER A 560 -4.96 -8.85 0.80
CA SER A 560 -3.78 -9.70 0.88
C SER A 560 -2.57 -9.15 0.09
N ILE A 561 -1.37 -9.36 0.62
CA ILE A 561 -0.10 -8.97 -0.01
C ILE A 561 0.37 -10.06 -0.98
N GLU A 562 0.06 -11.32 -0.69
CA GLU A 562 0.50 -12.47 -1.47
C GLU A 562 -0.62 -13.48 -1.71
N CYS A 563 -0.44 -14.33 -2.73
CA CYS A 563 -1.35 -15.41 -3.06
C CYS A 563 -0.70 -16.74 -2.70
N THR A 564 -1.47 -17.64 -2.10
CA THR A 564 -1.01 -18.95 -1.64
C THR A 564 -1.34 -20.04 -2.67
N PHE A 565 -0.47 -21.04 -2.84
CA PHE A 565 -0.71 -22.17 -3.75
C PHE A 565 -1.79 -23.13 -3.24
N CYS A 566 -2.60 -23.67 -4.14
CA CYS A 566 -3.51 -24.77 -3.82
C CYS A 566 -2.76 -26.09 -3.59
N PRO A 567 -3.26 -26.97 -2.70
CA PRO A 567 -2.72 -28.33 -2.50
C PRO A 567 -2.79 -29.18 -3.77
N GLU A 568 -1.99 -30.25 -3.88
CA GLU A 568 -1.78 -31.00 -5.13
C GLU A 568 -3.05 -31.54 -5.82
N ASN A 569 -4.07 -31.92 -5.05
CA ASN A 569 -5.35 -32.46 -5.57
C ASN A 569 -6.37 -31.37 -5.93
N PHE A 570 -6.05 -30.11 -5.66
CA PHE A 570 -6.94 -28.98 -5.86
C PHE A 570 -6.34 -27.97 -6.84
N TRP A 571 -7.20 -27.13 -7.38
CA TRP A 571 -6.88 -26.07 -8.32
C TRP A 571 -7.67 -24.81 -7.94
N SER A 572 -7.18 -23.63 -8.30
CA SER A 572 -7.93 -22.41 -8.00
C SER A 572 -9.19 -22.31 -8.86
N ASN A 573 -10.29 -21.88 -8.23
CA ASN A 573 -11.51 -21.51 -8.94
C ASN A 573 -11.29 -20.29 -9.87
N GLU A 574 -12.30 -19.94 -10.66
CA GLU A 574 -12.24 -18.83 -11.62
C GLU A 574 -11.92 -17.49 -10.95
N ASP A 575 -12.58 -17.21 -9.82
CA ASP A 575 -12.36 -15.99 -9.02
C ASP A 575 -11.09 -16.01 -8.16
N ARG A 576 -10.32 -17.10 -8.17
CA ARG A 576 -9.08 -17.28 -7.37
C ARG A 576 -9.27 -17.12 -5.86
N THR A 577 -10.47 -17.35 -5.35
CA THR A 577 -10.82 -17.23 -3.93
C THR A 577 -10.71 -18.57 -3.18
N SER A 578 -10.86 -19.71 -3.87
CA SER A 578 -10.93 -21.02 -3.25
C SER A 578 -10.28 -22.13 -4.09
N CYS A 579 -9.83 -23.18 -3.40
CA CYS A 579 -9.26 -24.36 -4.04
C CYS A 579 -10.35 -25.42 -4.26
N ILE A 580 -10.62 -25.75 -5.52
CA ILE A 580 -11.59 -26.75 -5.96
C ILE A 580 -10.89 -28.05 -6.43
N PRO A 581 -11.49 -29.23 -6.28
CA PRO A 581 -10.86 -30.49 -6.72
C PRO A 581 -10.55 -30.50 -8.22
N LYS A 582 -9.38 -31.02 -8.60
CA LYS A 582 -8.99 -31.16 -10.01
C LYS A 582 -9.91 -32.14 -10.73
N LYS A 583 -10.22 -31.86 -12.00
CA LYS A 583 -10.98 -32.77 -12.86
C LYS A 583 -10.11 -33.97 -13.24
N VAL A 584 -10.69 -35.17 -13.15
CA VAL A 584 -10.05 -36.43 -13.58
C VAL A 584 -10.45 -36.73 -15.02
N GLU A 585 -9.48 -37.01 -15.90
CA GLU A 585 -9.70 -37.39 -17.31
C GLU A 585 -9.11 -38.77 -17.60
N PHE A 586 -9.85 -39.59 -18.34
CA PHE A 586 -9.48 -40.92 -18.85
C PHE A 586 -10.20 -41.16 -20.19
N LEU A 587 -9.91 -42.28 -20.89
CA LEU A 587 -10.66 -42.65 -22.11
C LEU A 587 -12.07 -43.15 -21.75
N ALA A 588 -12.95 -42.20 -21.49
CA ALA A 588 -14.34 -42.46 -21.14
C ALA A 588 -15.16 -42.89 -22.37
N TYR A 589 -16.42 -43.25 -22.15
CA TYR A 589 -17.42 -43.41 -23.21
C TYR A 589 -17.88 -42.04 -23.74
N ASP A 590 -16.92 -41.23 -24.19
CA ASP A 590 -17.13 -39.96 -24.85
C ASP A 590 -17.22 -40.17 -26.38
N SER A 591 -17.18 -39.09 -27.16
CA SER A 591 -17.28 -39.17 -28.63
C SER A 591 -16.28 -40.13 -29.25
N LEU A 592 -15.05 -40.17 -28.72
CA LEU A 592 -13.99 -41.04 -29.24
C LEU A 592 -14.17 -42.48 -28.74
N GLY A 593 -14.44 -42.68 -27.45
CA GLY A 593 -14.67 -44.01 -26.87
C GLY A 593 -15.91 -44.72 -27.44
N ILE A 594 -17.00 -43.98 -27.66
CA ILE A 594 -18.22 -44.50 -28.30
C ILE A 594 -17.91 -44.95 -29.73
N THR A 595 -17.17 -44.15 -30.50
CA THR A 595 -16.80 -44.48 -31.89
C THR A 595 -16.00 -45.78 -31.97
N LEU A 596 -14.98 -45.95 -31.12
CA LEU A 596 -14.17 -47.18 -31.07
C LEU A 596 -14.99 -48.41 -30.66
N THR A 597 -15.91 -48.25 -29.71
CA THR A 597 -16.82 -49.33 -29.27
C THR A 597 -17.72 -49.81 -30.41
N VAL A 598 -18.31 -48.89 -31.17
CA VAL A 598 -19.17 -49.21 -32.31
C VAL A 598 -18.39 -49.94 -33.40
N ILE A 599 -17.20 -49.46 -33.76
CA ILE A 599 -16.36 -50.10 -34.78
C ILE A 599 -15.95 -51.53 -34.37
N SER A 600 -15.59 -51.73 -33.09
CA SER A 600 -15.29 -53.05 -32.53
C SER A 600 -16.49 -54.01 -32.63
N ALA A 601 -17.68 -53.56 -32.19
CA ALA A 601 -18.90 -54.37 -32.24
C ALA A 601 -19.28 -54.75 -33.67
N VAL A 602 -19.19 -53.81 -34.62
CA VAL A 602 -19.44 -54.06 -36.05
C VAL A 602 -18.46 -55.10 -36.62
N GLY A 603 -17.18 -55.00 -36.28
CA GLY A 603 -16.16 -55.96 -36.70
C GLY A 603 -16.41 -57.38 -36.15
N ALA A 604 -16.78 -57.49 -34.87
CA ALA A 604 -17.16 -58.76 -34.26
C ALA A 604 -18.40 -59.37 -34.93
N CYS A 605 -19.45 -58.56 -35.16
CA CYS A 605 -20.68 -58.99 -35.86
C CYS A 605 -20.39 -59.48 -37.28
N PHE A 606 -19.55 -58.77 -38.05
CA PHE A 606 -19.15 -59.24 -39.38
C PHE A 606 -18.38 -60.57 -39.32
N THR A 607 -17.50 -60.73 -38.33
CA THR A 607 -16.74 -61.97 -38.17
C THR A 607 -17.66 -63.15 -37.83
N ILE A 608 -18.66 -62.95 -36.97
CA ILE A 608 -19.69 -63.95 -36.64
C ILE A 608 -20.52 -64.31 -37.88
N ALA A 609 -20.93 -63.32 -38.68
CA ALA A 609 -21.66 -63.56 -39.92
C ALA A 609 -20.85 -64.42 -40.91
N VAL A 610 -19.56 -64.10 -41.10
CA VAL A 610 -18.65 -64.90 -41.94
C VAL A 610 -18.46 -66.32 -41.36
N PHE A 611 -18.33 -66.46 -40.03
CA PHE A 611 -18.25 -67.75 -39.36
C PHE A 611 -19.50 -68.61 -39.63
N ALA A 612 -20.69 -68.04 -39.52
CA ALA A 612 -21.96 -68.72 -39.80
C ALA A 612 -22.07 -69.17 -41.27
N VAL A 613 -21.67 -68.31 -42.22
CA VAL A 613 -21.65 -68.65 -43.66
C VAL A 613 -20.70 -69.83 -43.93
N PHE A 614 -19.50 -69.81 -43.36
CA PHE A 614 -18.52 -70.89 -43.51
C PHE A 614 -18.98 -72.19 -42.84
N PHE A 615 -19.68 -72.09 -41.71
CA PHE A 615 -20.26 -73.24 -41.01
C PHE A 615 -21.38 -73.90 -41.82
N HIS A 616 -22.31 -73.10 -42.35
CA HIS A 616 -23.42 -73.59 -43.15
C HIS A 616 -22.93 -74.25 -44.46
N HIS A 617 -21.96 -73.63 -45.14
CA HIS A 617 -21.39 -74.14 -46.39
C HIS A 617 -20.15 -75.02 -46.20
N ARG A 618 -19.97 -75.65 -45.02
CA ARG A 618 -18.76 -76.45 -44.69
C ARG A 618 -18.46 -77.60 -45.67
N ASN A 619 -19.49 -78.15 -46.31
CA ASN A 619 -19.37 -79.25 -47.26
C ASN A 619 -19.05 -78.79 -48.69
N THR A 620 -19.00 -77.49 -48.96
CA THR A 620 -18.70 -76.95 -50.29
C THR A 620 -17.21 -77.09 -50.64
N ALA A 621 -16.92 -77.21 -51.93
CA ALA A 621 -15.57 -77.51 -52.40
C ALA A 621 -14.57 -76.40 -52.03
N ILE A 622 -15.01 -75.14 -52.00
CA ILE A 622 -14.15 -73.98 -51.67
C ILE A 622 -13.76 -73.90 -50.19
N VAL A 623 -14.62 -74.35 -49.26
CA VAL A 623 -14.32 -74.37 -47.82
C VAL A 623 -13.43 -75.57 -47.47
N ARG A 624 -13.64 -76.71 -48.13
CA ARG A 624 -12.87 -77.95 -47.89
C ARG A 624 -11.46 -77.93 -48.49
N VAL A 625 -11.28 -77.35 -49.68
CA VAL A 625 -9.95 -77.15 -50.31
C VAL A 625 -9.09 -76.21 -49.49
N ASN A 626 -9.72 -75.23 -48.82
CA ASN A 626 -9.04 -74.21 -48.04
C ASN A 626 -8.97 -74.52 -46.54
N ASN A 627 -8.71 -75.79 -46.20
CA ASN A 627 -8.54 -76.31 -44.83
C ASN A 627 -9.56 -75.68 -43.83
N SER A 628 -10.76 -76.26 -43.78
CA SER A 628 -11.89 -75.72 -43.04
C SER A 628 -11.57 -75.47 -41.57
N GLU A 629 -10.79 -76.33 -40.92
CA GLU A 629 -10.44 -76.21 -39.50
C GLU A 629 -9.61 -74.95 -39.21
N LEU A 630 -8.55 -74.69 -39.99
CA LEU A 630 -7.73 -73.48 -39.83
C LEU A 630 -8.52 -72.20 -40.08
N SER A 631 -9.44 -72.22 -41.05
CA SER A 631 -10.28 -71.06 -41.35
C SER A 631 -11.25 -70.73 -40.20
N PHE A 632 -11.78 -71.74 -39.49
CA PHE A 632 -12.57 -71.52 -38.26
C PHE A 632 -11.72 -70.98 -37.10
N PHE A 633 -10.49 -71.48 -36.91
CA PHE A 633 -9.59 -70.95 -35.88
C PHE A 633 -9.20 -69.48 -36.14
N ILE A 634 -8.97 -69.09 -37.39
CA ILE A 634 -8.70 -67.68 -37.75
C ILE A 634 -9.92 -66.81 -37.47
N LEU A 635 -11.14 -67.23 -37.84
CA LEU A 635 -12.36 -66.45 -37.58
C LEU A 635 -12.64 -66.33 -36.07
N PHE A 636 -12.40 -67.38 -35.30
CA PHE A 636 -12.51 -67.33 -33.85
C PHE A 636 -11.48 -66.36 -33.23
N ALA A 637 -10.22 -66.42 -33.68
CA ALA A 637 -9.19 -65.50 -33.22
C ALA A 637 -9.50 -64.04 -33.59
N LEU A 638 -9.98 -63.78 -34.81
CA LEU A 638 -10.38 -62.43 -35.25
C LEU A 638 -11.56 -61.88 -34.45
N MET A 639 -12.53 -62.72 -34.07
CA MET A 639 -13.62 -62.31 -33.18
C MET A 639 -13.07 -61.83 -31.83
N LEU A 640 -12.13 -62.56 -31.25
CA LEU A 640 -11.47 -62.16 -30.00
C LEU A 640 -10.59 -60.90 -30.17
N CYS A 641 -9.92 -60.73 -31.32
CA CYS A 641 -9.16 -59.51 -31.65
C CYS A 641 -10.05 -58.26 -31.74
N PHE A 642 -11.28 -58.38 -32.26
CA PHE A 642 -12.23 -57.26 -32.22
C PHE A 642 -12.71 -56.97 -30.80
N LEU A 643 -13.04 -58.00 -30.02
CA LEU A 643 -13.55 -57.83 -28.65
C LEU A 643 -12.48 -57.31 -27.68
N CYS A 644 -11.18 -57.61 -27.89
CA CYS A 644 -10.13 -57.18 -26.98
C CYS A 644 -9.93 -55.65 -26.95
N SER A 645 -10.31 -54.93 -28.00
CA SER A 645 -10.23 -53.45 -28.02
C SER A 645 -11.17 -52.81 -27.00
N LEU A 646 -12.23 -53.50 -26.55
CA LEU A 646 -13.18 -52.97 -25.56
C LEU A 646 -12.56 -52.82 -24.18
N VAL A 647 -11.52 -53.61 -23.87
CA VAL A 647 -10.82 -53.57 -22.56
C VAL A 647 -10.05 -52.26 -22.36
N PHE A 648 -9.80 -51.52 -23.44
CA PHE A 648 -9.09 -50.24 -23.45
C PHE A 648 -10.00 -49.04 -23.10
N ILE A 649 -11.32 -49.22 -23.09
CA ILE A 649 -12.30 -48.14 -22.94
C ILE A 649 -12.95 -48.24 -21.57
N GLY A 650 -13.03 -47.12 -20.85
CA GLY A 650 -13.60 -47.04 -19.50
C GLY A 650 -12.56 -46.71 -18.43
N GLU A 651 -12.99 -46.72 -17.17
CA GLU A 651 -12.12 -46.36 -16.06
C GLU A 651 -11.04 -47.44 -15.83
N PRO A 652 -9.74 -47.08 -15.82
CA PRO A 652 -8.66 -48.03 -15.64
C PRO A 652 -8.66 -48.60 -14.23
N THR A 653 -9.08 -49.86 -14.13
CA THR A 653 -8.99 -50.68 -12.92
C THR A 653 -7.75 -51.58 -12.98
N VAL A 654 -7.34 -52.13 -11.84
CA VAL A 654 -6.22 -53.09 -11.77
C VAL A 654 -6.41 -54.24 -12.78
N TRP A 655 -7.63 -54.79 -12.88
CA TRP A 655 -7.95 -55.85 -13.83
C TRP A 655 -7.97 -55.39 -15.29
N SER A 656 -8.52 -54.21 -15.58
CA SER A 656 -8.53 -53.65 -16.95
C SER A 656 -7.09 -53.42 -17.46
N CYS A 657 -6.22 -52.82 -16.63
CA CYS A 657 -4.83 -52.60 -17.01
C CYS A 657 -4.07 -53.90 -17.30
N MET A 658 -4.27 -54.94 -16.47
CA MET A 658 -3.62 -56.24 -16.69
C MET A 658 -4.13 -56.95 -17.96
N LEU A 659 -5.43 -56.90 -18.23
CA LEU A 659 -6.04 -57.61 -19.35
C LEU A 659 -5.81 -56.93 -20.71
N ARG A 660 -5.70 -55.60 -20.74
CA ARG A 660 -5.61 -54.82 -21.97
C ARG A 660 -4.52 -55.30 -22.93
N HIS A 661 -3.26 -55.27 -22.49
CA HIS A 661 -2.13 -55.64 -23.36
C HIS A 661 -1.93 -57.16 -23.46
N THR A 662 -2.35 -57.92 -22.45
CA THR A 662 -2.21 -59.39 -22.43
C THR A 662 -3.25 -60.08 -23.31
N ALA A 663 -4.51 -59.66 -23.25
CA ALA A 663 -5.57 -60.16 -24.13
C ALA A 663 -5.30 -59.80 -25.59
N PHE A 664 -4.88 -58.56 -25.85
CA PHE A 664 -4.44 -58.13 -27.19
C PHE A 664 -3.32 -59.05 -27.71
N SER A 665 -2.24 -59.22 -26.96
CA SER A 665 -1.07 -59.94 -27.46
C SER A 665 -1.31 -61.44 -27.69
N ILE A 666 -2.05 -62.10 -26.79
CA ILE A 666 -2.38 -63.53 -26.91
C ILE A 666 -3.30 -63.77 -28.12
N THR A 667 -4.34 -62.95 -28.30
CA THR A 667 -5.31 -63.11 -29.40
C THR A 667 -4.66 -62.87 -30.77
N PHE A 668 -3.80 -61.85 -30.88
CA PHE A 668 -3.06 -61.56 -32.11
C PHE A 668 -2.02 -62.64 -32.44
N SER A 669 -1.28 -63.14 -31.45
CA SER A 669 -0.35 -64.25 -31.67
C SER A 669 -1.10 -65.50 -32.15
N LEU A 670 -2.26 -65.83 -31.57
CA LEU A 670 -3.11 -66.92 -32.06
C LEU A 670 -3.56 -66.71 -33.51
N CYS A 671 -4.00 -65.49 -33.85
CA CYS A 671 -4.44 -65.16 -35.21
C CYS A 671 -3.30 -65.32 -36.23
N ILE A 672 -2.12 -64.74 -35.96
CA ILE A 672 -0.97 -64.83 -36.85
C ILE A 672 -0.43 -66.27 -36.92
N SER A 673 -0.45 -67.02 -35.81
CA SER A 673 -0.05 -68.43 -35.76
C SER A 673 -0.88 -69.27 -36.72
N CYS A 674 -2.20 -69.04 -36.74
CA CYS A 674 -3.11 -69.73 -37.64
C CYS A 674 -2.83 -69.37 -39.11
N ILE A 675 -2.52 -68.10 -39.42
CA ILE A 675 -2.19 -67.66 -40.78
C ILE A 675 -0.83 -68.19 -41.21
N LEU A 676 0.16 -68.24 -40.32
CA LEU A 676 1.46 -68.87 -40.55
C LEU A 676 1.28 -70.36 -40.87
N GLY A 677 0.49 -71.08 -40.05
CA GLY A 677 0.13 -72.47 -40.30
C GLY A 677 -0.50 -72.66 -41.68
N LYS A 678 -1.45 -71.80 -42.03
CA LYS A 678 -2.11 -71.79 -43.36
C LYS A 678 -1.13 -71.51 -44.51
N THR A 679 -0.20 -70.58 -44.33
CA THR A 679 0.82 -70.22 -45.31
C THR A 679 1.80 -71.38 -45.58
N LEU A 680 2.20 -72.09 -44.52
CA LEU A 680 3.03 -73.28 -44.63
C LEU A 680 2.33 -74.42 -45.39
N VAL A 681 1.01 -74.60 -45.21
CA VAL A 681 0.23 -75.57 -46.01
C VAL A 681 0.28 -75.23 -47.49
N VAL A 682 0.06 -73.95 -47.82
CA VAL A 682 0.08 -73.47 -49.21
C VAL A 682 1.47 -73.71 -49.82
N LEU A 683 2.55 -73.34 -49.13
CA LEU A 683 3.92 -73.54 -49.62
C LEU A 683 4.26 -75.03 -49.83
N ALA A 684 3.80 -75.90 -48.93
CA ALA A 684 4.04 -77.34 -48.99
C ALA A 684 3.30 -78.03 -50.16
N ALA A 685 2.04 -77.64 -50.41
CA ALA A 685 1.24 -78.20 -51.50
C ALA A 685 1.88 -77.94 -52.89
N PHE A 686 2.62 -76.83 -53.04
CA PHE A 686 3.34 -76.49 -54.26
C PHE A 686 4.77 -77.02 -54.33
N THR A 687 5.46 -77.24 -53.20
CA THR A 687 6.80 -77.86 -53.22
C THR A 687 6.72 -79.38 -53.43
N ALA A 688 5.61 -80.02 -53.05
CA ALA A 688 5.37 -81.44 -53.25
C ALA A 688 5.13 -81.86 -54.72
N THR A 689 4.96 -80.92 -55.66
CA THR A 689 4.84 -81.23 -57.10
C THR A 689 6.18 -81.39 -57.83
N ARG A 690 7.32 -81.15 -57.15
CA ARG A 690 8.67 -81.50 -57.67
C ARG A 690 9.03 -82.94 -57.29
N PRO A 691 9.41 -83.83 -58.22
CA PRO A 691 9.72 -85.22 -57.90
C PRO A 691 11.02 -85.31 -57.08
N GLY A 692 10.96 -85.95 -55.90
CA GLY A 692 12.15 -86.35 -55.13
C GLY A 692 12.19 -86.06 -53.62
N ASN A 693 11.24 -85.33 -53.02
CA ASN A 693 11.25 -85.12 -51.56
C ASN A 693 9.83 -85.08 -50.94
N ASN A 694 9.57 -85.94 -49.95
CA ASN A 694 8.22 -86.22 -49.44
C ASN A 694 7.83 -85.32 -48.25
N ILE A 695 7.92 -84.00 -48.45
CA ILE A 695 7.71 -82.94 -47.42
C ILE A 695 6.26 -82.96 -46.85
N MET A 696 5.30 -83.51 -47.60
CA MET A 696 3.88 -83.58 -47.22
C MET A 696 3.60 -84.42 -45.95
N LYS A 697 4.47 -85.39 -45.60
CA LYS A 697 4.36 -86.17 -44.35
C LYS A 697 4.68 -85.35 -43.09
N TRP A 698 5.53 -84.32 -43.21
CA TRP A 698 5.98 -83.50 -42.08
C TRP A 698 5.04 -82.33 -41.76
N LEU A 699 4.08 -82.01 -42.64
CA LEU A 699 3.17 -80.85 -42.51
C LEU A 699 1.68 -81.22 -42.43
N GLY A 700 1.37 -82.41 -41.89
CA GLY A 700 -0.02 -82.86 -41.68
C GLY A 700 -0.81 -82.03 -40.65
N PRO A 701 -2.14 -82.23 -40.54
CA PRO A 701 -3.02 -81.45 -39.63
C PRO A 701 -2.58 -81.46 -38.16
N LYS A 702 -2.05 -82.59 -37.67
CA LYS A 702 -1.51 -82.71 -36.31
C LYS A 702 -0.27 -81.81 -36.08
N GLN A 703 0.60 -81.67 -37.08
CA GLN A 703 1.78 -80.81 -36.99
C GLN A 703 1.39 -79.33 -37.06
N GLN A 704 0.42 -78.95 -37.90
CA GLN A 704 -0.10 -77.57 -37.97
C GLN A 704 -0.69 -77.13 -36.62
N ARG A 705 -1.47 -78.00 -35.97
CA ARG A 705 -1.98 -77.78 -34.61
C ARG A 705 -0.83 -77.57 -33.63
N THR A 706 0.18 -78.43 -33.68
CA THR A 706 1.35 -78.33 -32.79
C THR A 706 2.12 -77.01 -32.97
N ILE A 707 2.32 -76.56 -34.22
CA ILE A 707 2.97 -75.28 -34.52
C ILE A 707 2.14 -74.10 -33.99
N ILE A 708 0.83 -74.10 -34.22
CA ILE A 708 -0.07 -73.02 -33.75
C ILE A 708 -0.05 -72.93 -32.23
N PHE A 709 -0.26 -74.05 -31.53
CA PHE A 709 -0.25 -74.07 -30.07
C PHE A 709 1.13 -73.72 -29.51
N SER A 710 2.22 -74.19 -30.12
CA SER A 710 3.58 -73.86 -29.66
C SER A 710 3.90 -72.37 -29.80
N CYS A 711 3.58 -71.76 -30.94
CA CYS A 711 3.83 -70.33 -31.18
C CYS A 711 2.99 -69.44 -30.25
N THR A 712 1.73 -69.81 -30.00
CA THR A 712 0.86 -69.06 -29.07
C THR A 712 1.24 -69.31 -27.61
N LEU A 713 1.67 -70.53 -27.24
CA LEU A 713 2.12 -70.85 -25.89
C LEU A 713 3.34 -70.02 -25.50
N PHE A 714 4.26 -69.77 -26.43
CA PHE A 714 5.41 -68.91 -26.20
C PHE A 714 4.97 -67.47 -25.82
N GLN A 715 3.97 -66.92 -26.52
CA GLN A 715 3.41 -65.62 -26.17
C GLN A 715 2.74 -65.63 -24.79
N VAL A 716 2.02 -66.70 -24.44
CA VAL A 716 1.40 -66.85 -23.12
C VAL A 716 2.45 -66.85 -22.00
N VAL A 717 3.59 -67.53 -22.20
CA VAL A 717 4.69 -67.53 -21.22
C VAL A 717 5.30 -66.15 -21.04
N ILE A 718 5.51 -65.39 -22.12
CA ILE A 718 5.99 -64.00 -22.04
C ILE A 718 4.99 -63.13 -21.24
N CYS A 719 3.70 -63.23 -21.54
CA CYS A 719 2.67 -62.48 -20.82
C CYS A 719 2.57 -62.88 -19.34
N ALA A 720 2.70 -64.17 -19.01
CA ALA A 720 2.70 -64.63 -17.63
C ALA A 720 3.91 -64.11 -16.85
N ALA A 721 5.10 -64.13 -17.45
CA ALA A 721 6.30 -63.55 -16.85
C ALA A 721 6.14 -62.03 -16.60
N TRP A 722 5.55 -61.30 -17.55
CA TRP A 722 5.27 -59.87 -17.39
C TRP A 722 4.32 -59.58 -16.23
N LEU A 723 3.23 -60.35 -16.11
CA LEU A 723 2.26 -60.19 -15.02
C LEU A 723 2.81 -60.56 -13.64
N ILE A 724 3.79 -61.47 -13.56
CA ILE A 724 4.41 -61.88 -12.29
C ILE A 724 5.44 -60.86 -11.81
N ASP A 725 6.29 -60.37 -12.72
CA ASP A 725 7.42 -59.50 -12.34
C ASP A 725 6.99 -58.03 -12.19
N ALA A 726 6.22 -57.51 -13.16
CA ALA A 726 5.85 -56.09 -13.20
C ALA A 726 4.49 -55.90 -13.89
N PRO A 727 3.38 -56.25 -13.23
CA PRO A 727 2.04 -56.14 -13.81
C PRO A 727 1.68 -54.67 -14.10
N PRO A 728 0.95 -54.38 -15.21
CA PRO A 728 0.41 -53.06 -15.47
C PRO A 728 -0.57 -52.62 -14.36
N TYR A 729 -0.49 -51.35 -13.93
CA TYR A 729 -1.27 -50.81 -12.82
C TYR A 729 -1.85 -49.41 -13.12
N PRO A 730 -2.99 -49.04 -12.52
CA PRO A 730 -3.57 -47.70 -12.70
C PRO A 730 -2.74 -46.64 -11.97
N SER A 731 -2.44 -45.54 -12.66
CA SER A 731 -1.62 -44.45 -12.16
C SER A 731 -2.28 -43.09 -12.42
N ARG A 732 -2.13 -42.17 -11.46
CA ARG A 732 -2.64 -40.79 -11.56
C ARG A 732 -1.49 -39.88 -11.96
N ASN A 733 -1.54 -39.38 -13.18
CA ASN A 733 -0.49 -38.52 -13.72
C ASN A 733 -0.92 -37.06 -13.67
N THR A 734 -0.15 -36.26 -12.93
CA THR A 734 -0.31 -34.80 -12.78
C THR A 734 0.78 -33.99 -13.49
N LYS A 735 1.70 -34.65 -14.20
CA LYS A 735 2.87 -34.02 -14.82
C LYS A 735 2.57 -33.39 -16.18
N TYR A 736 1.66 -33.98 -16.95
CA TYR A 736 1.33 -33.50 -18.30
C TYR A 736 0.52 -32.19 -18.29
N GLU A 737 -0.44 -32.05 -17.38
CA GLU A 737 -1.25 -30.83 -17.23
C GLU A 737 -1.54 -30.57 -15.74
N ARG A 738 -1.12 -29.42 -15.20
CA ARG A 738 -1.25 -29.13 -13.75
C ARG A 738 -2.69 -28.89 -13.29
N SER A 739 -3.57 -28.51 -14.21
CA SER A 739 -4.99 -28.18 -13.99
C SER A 739 -5.89 -29.42 -13.85
N LYS A 740 -5.41 -30.60 -14.26
CA LYS A 740 -6.20 -31.84 -14.32
C LYS A 740 -5.39 -33.04 -13.81
N ILE A 741 -6.08 -34.15 -13.58
CA ILE A 741 -5.47 -35.44 -13.22
C ILE A 741 -5.79 -36.41 -14.35
N ILE A 742 -4.78 -36.89 -15.06
CA ILE A 742 -4.95 -37.91 -16.11
C ILE A 742 -4.81 -39.28 -15.45
N LEU A 743 -5.83 -40.12 -15.59
CA LEU A 743 -5.81 -41.48 -15.07
C LEU A 743 -5.46 -42.45 -16.21
N GLU A 744 -4.31 -43.11 -16.10
CA GLU A 744 -3.73 -43.97 -17.15
C GLU A 744 -3.23 -45.30 -16.58
N CYS A 745 -3.15 -46.34 -17.41
CA CYS A 745 -2.51 -47.61 -17.04
C CYS A 745 -1.00 -47.53 -17.32
N SER A 746 -0.20 -47.48 -16.26
CA SER A 746 1.25 -47.62 -16.39
C SER A 746 1.59 -49.06 -16.77
N VAL A 747 2.46 -49.24 -17.77
CA VAL A 747 2.89 -50.56 -18.27
C VAL A 747 3.75 -51.35 -17.29
N GLY A 748 4.18 -50.74 -16.18
CA GLY A 748 5.04 -51.37 -15.16
C GLY A 748 6.49 -51.53 -15.64
N SER A 749 6.71 -52.42 -16.61
CA SER A 749 8.01 -52.68 -17.25
C SER A 749 7.95 -52.38 -18.75
N SER A 750 8.62 -51.30 -19.16
CA SER A 750 8.75 -50.96 -20.59
C SER A 750 9.44 -52.06 -21.38
N LEU A 751 10.42 -52.74 -20.78
CA LEU A 751 11.12 -53.85 -21.41
C LEU A 751 10.15 -54.98 -21.77
N ALA A 752 9.30 -55.40 -20.82
CA ALA A 752 8.36 -56.49 -21.03
C ALA A 752 7.30 -56.13 -22.09
N PHE A 753 6.80 -54.89 -22.09
CA PHE A 753 5.90 -54.39 -23.12
C PHE A 753 6.51 -54.48 -24.54
N TRP A 754 7.75 -54.03 -24.71
CA TRP A 754 8.44 -54.11 -25.99
C TRP A 754 8.82 -55.55 -26.39
N CYS A 755 9.09 -56.44 -25.43
CA CYS A 755 9.29 -57.86 -25.70
C CYS A 755 8.02 -58.52 -26.26
N VAL A 756 6.86 -58.20 -25.68
CA VAL A 756 5.55 -58.68 -26.13
C VAL A 756 5.25 -58.23 -27.56
N LEU A 757 5.39 -56.93 -27.86
CA LEU A 757 5.20 -56.40 -29.20
C LEU A 757 6.23 -56.93 -30.20
N GLY A 758 7.49 -57.07 -29.75
CA GLY A 758 8.59 -57.59 -30.55
C GLY A 758 8.35 -59.02 -31.04
N TYR A 759 7.81 -59.89 -30.20
CA TYR A 759 7.46 -61.26 -30.61
C TYR A 759 6.33 -61.30 -31.65
N ILE A 760 5.27 -60.50 -31.46
CA ILE A 760 4.19 -60.38 -32.45
C ILE A 760 4.75 -59.87 -33.78
N GLY A 761 5.63 -58.86 -33.74
CA GLY A 761 6.32 -58.34 -34.92
C GLY A 761 7.19 -59.37 -35.62
N LEU A 762 7.97 -60.16 -34.88
CA LEU A 762 8.77 -61.27 -35.40
C LEU A 762 7.87 -62.30 -36.09
N GLN A 763 6.78 -62.69 -35.44
CA GLN A 763 5.82 -63.66 -35.95
C GLN A 763 5.14 -63.17 -37.24
N ALA A 764 4.74 -61.89 -37.28
CA ALA A 764 4.19 -61.26 -38.47
C ALA A 764 5.21 -61.16 -39.62
N CYS A 765 6.46 -60.80 -39.32
CA CYS A 765 7.53 -60.72 -40.31
C CYS A 765 7.82 -62.09 -40.94
N LEU A 766 7.94 -63.14 -40.11
CA LEU A 766 8.10 -64.53 -40.59
C LEU A 766 6.92 -64.94 -41.48
N CYS A 767 5.69 -64.63 -41.06
CA CYS A 767 4.50 -64.91 -41.86
C CYS A 767 4.50 -64.14 -43.20
N PHE A 768 4.89 -62.87 -43.18
CA PHE A 768 4.98 -62.03 -44.37
C PHE A 768 6.02 -62.54 -45.37
N VAL A 769 7.23 -62.88 -44.91
CA VAL A 769 8.30 -63.43 -45.77
C VAL A 769 7.85 -64.72 -46.44
N LEU A 770 7.27 -65.65 -45.68
CA LEU A 770 6.76 -66.92 -46.23
C LEU A 770 5.59 -66.70 -47.21
N ALA A 771 4.67 -65.79 -46.90
CA ALA A 771 3.57 -65.44 -47.79
C ALA A 771 4.08 -64.81 -49.10
N PHE A 772 5.07 -63.91 -49.01
CA PHE A 772 5.68 -63.26 -50.16
C PHE A 772 6.37 -64.26 -51.10
N LEU A 773 7.06 -65.27 -50.55
CA LEU A 773 7.65 -66.35 -51.34
C LEU A 773 6.57 -67.17 -52.08
N ALA A 774 5.41 -67.36 -51.45
CA ALA A 774 4.29 -68.09 -52.05
C ALA A 774 3.56 -67.31 -53.17
N ARG A 775 3.78 -66.00 -53.33
CA ARG A 775 3.01 -65.14 -54.26
C ARG A 775 3.17 -65.48 -55.75
N LYS A 776 4.30 -66.07 -56.14
CA LYS A 776 4.65 -66.38 -57.54
C LYS A 776 4.22 -67.79 -57.97
N LEU A 777 3.58 -68.56 -57.09
CA LEU A 777 3.18 -69.94 -57.37
C LEU A 777 1.98 -69.98 -58.33
N PRO A 778 2.03 -70.70 -59.47
CA PRO A 778 0.94 -70.78 -60.43
C PRO A 778 -0.15 -71.73 -59.92
N GLY A 779 -1.29 -71.18 -59.50
CA GLY A 779 -2.49 -71.95 -59.16
C GLY A 779 -3.74 -71.15 -59.45
N ASN A 780 -4.83 -71.82 -59.82
CA ASN A 780 -6.11 -71.20 -60.20
C ASN A 780 -6.84 -70.43 -59.06
N PHE A 781 -6.20 -70.26 -57.90
CA PHE A 781 -6.73 -69.50 -56.76
C PHE A 781 -5.64 -68.56 -56.21
N ASN A 782 -5.86 -67.24 -56.31
CA ASN A 782 -4.94 -66.15 -55.88
C ASN A 782 -4.75 -66.06 -54.34
N GLU A 783 -4.90 -67.15 -53.58
CA GLU A 783 -4.93 -67.15 -52.11
C GLU A 783 -3.64 -66.63 -51.47
N ALA A 784 -2.48 -67.05 -51.99
CA ALA A 784 -1.19 -66.58 -51.51
C ALA A 784 -1.02 -65.05 -51.67
N LYS A 785 -1.64 -64.44 -52.70
CA LYS A 785 -1.63 -62.99 -52.89
C LYS A 785 -2.48 -62.28 -51.83
N PHE A 786 -3.66 -62.80 -51.51
CA PHE A 786 -4.52 -62.24 -50.46
C PHE A 786 -3.89 -62.37 -49.07
N ILE A 787 -3.23 -63.49 -48.76
CA ILE A 787 -2.47 -63.65 -47.51
C ILE A 787 -1.32 -62.63 -47.45
N THR A 788 -0.56 -62.48 -48.53
CA THR A 788 0.54 -61.51 -48.61
C THR A 788 0.05 -60.08 -48.41
N PHE A 789 -1.06 -59.69 -49.05
CA PHE A 789 -1.65 -58.35 -48.91
C PHE A 789 -2.17 -58.10 -47.50
N SER A 790 -2.81 -59.10 -46.88
CA SER A 790 -3.28 -59.01 -45.49
C SER A 790 -2.13 -58.80 -44.49
N MET A 791 -1.01 -59.50 -44.68
CA MET A 791 0.18 -59.37 -43.84
C MET A 791 0.95 -58.06 -44.09
N LEU A 792 0.92 -57.54 -45.32
CA LEU A 792 1.47 -56.22 -45.64
C LEU A 792 0.72 -55.11 -44.87
N ILE A 793 -0.62 -55.13 -44.93
CA ILE A 793 -1.45 -54.15 -44.19
C ILE A 793 -1.18 -54.25 -42.69
N PHE A 794 -1.12 -55.48 -42.17
CA PHE A 794 -0.80 -55.72 -40.76
C PHE A 794 0.53 -55.06 -40.35
N CYS A 795 1.61 -55.37 -41.08
CA CYS A 795 2.93 -54.80 -40.79
C CYS A 795 2.94 -53.26 -40.91
N ALA A 796 2.25 -52.68 -41.90
CA ALA A 796 2.20 -51.23 -42.08
C ALA A 796 1.51 -50.51 -40.91
N VAL A 797 0.38 -51.04 -40.42
CA VAL A 797 -0.36 -50.49 -39.28
C VAL A 797 0.49 -50.51 -38.01
N TRP A 798 1.16 -51.63 -37.71
CA TRP A 798 1.97 -51.76 -36.51
C TRP A 798 3.29 -50.97 -36.56
N LEU A 799 3.87 -50.75 -37.75
CA LEU A 799 4.98 -49.81 -37.90
C LEU A 799 4.56 -48.36 -37.67
N ALA A 800 3.35 -47.97 -38.09
CA ALA A 800 2.80 -46.63 -37.85
C ALA A 800 2.38 -46.40 -36.39
N PHE A 801 1.98 -47.46 -35.68
CA PHE A 801 1.60 -47.41 -34.27
C PHE A 801 2.74 -46.94 -33.35
N ILE A 802 3.97 -47.43 -33.55
CA ILE A 802 5.11 -47.15 -32.66
C ILE A 802 5.34 -45.64 -32.42
N PRO A 803 5.54 -44.80 -33.47
CA PRO A 803 5.74 -43.37 -33.27
C PRO A 803 4.48 -42.65 -32.76
N ALA A 804 3.28 -43.12 -33.11
CA ALA A 804 2.02 -42.52 -32.67
C ALA A 804 1.73 -42.78 -31.18
N TYR A 805 2.10 -43.96 -30.67
CA TYR A 805 1.96 -44.31 -29.26
C TYR A 805 2.89 -43.48 -28.36
N ILE A 806 4.14 -43.28 -28.77
CA ILE A 806 5.13 -42.53 -27.98
C ILE A 806 4.81 -41.03 -27.91
N SER A 807 4.19 -40.47 -28.95
CA SER A 807 3.88 -39.04 -29.03
C SER A 807 2.55 -38.64 -28.39
N SER A 808 1.67 -39.61 -28.12
CA SER A 808 0.32 -39.35 -27.60
C SER A 808 0.30 -39.40 -26.07
N PRO A 809 -0.19 -38.36 -25.38
CA PRO A 809 -0.28 -38.37 -23.92
C PRO A 809 -1.53 -39.10 -23.42
N GLY A 810 -1.39 -39.88 -22.33
CA GLY A 810 -2.49 -40.43 -21.55
C GLY A 810 -3.54 -41.21 -22.36
N ASN A 811 -4.81 -40.78 -22.25
CA ASN A 811 -5.97 -41.40 -22.90
C ASN A 811 -5.88 -41.49 -24.43
N TYR A 812 -5.11 -40.61 -25.09
CA TYR A 812 -4.92 -40.66 -26.54
C TYR A 812 -4.00 -41.82 -26.97
N ALA A 813 -3.04 -42.24 -26.15
CA ALA A 813 -2.20 -43.40 -26.45
C ALA A 813 -3.04 -44.69 -26.52
N ASP A 814 -4.03 -44.79 -25.65
CA ASP A 814 -4.96 -45.91 -25.54
C ASP A 814 -5.89 -46.00 -26.75
N ALA A 815 -6.35 -44.84 -27.22
CA ALA A 815 -7.12 -44.71 -28.45
C ALA A 815 -6.32 -45.14 -29.69
N VAL A 816 -5.05 -44.74 -29.78
CA VAL A 816 -4.16 -45.09 -30.90
C VAL A 816 -3.91 -46.60 -30.96
N GLU A 817 -3.69 -47.26 -29.82
CA GLU A 817 -3.52 -48.71 -29.76
C GLU A 817 -4.80 -49.46 -30.16
N SER A 818 -5.96 -49.00 -29.69
CA SER A 818 -7.27 -49.54 -30.07
C SER A 818 -7.53 -49.42 -31.58
N PHE A 819 -7.18 -48.28 -32.18
CA PHE A 819 -7.30 -48.06 -33.61
C PHE A 819 -6.42 -49.03 -34.42
N ALA A 820 -5.17 -49.24 -33.99
CA ALA A 820 -4.24 -50.17 -34.65
C ALA A 820 -4.76 -51.62 -34.61
N ILE A 821 -5.33 -52.05 -33.48
CA ILE A 821 -5.97 -53.36 -33.30
C ILE A 821 -7.14 -53.53 -34.27
N LEU A 822 -8.05 -52.55 -34.35
CA LEU A 822 -9.22 -52.62 -35.21
C LEU A 822 -8.85 -52.61 -36.69
N ALA A 823 -7.97 -51.70 -37.11
CA ALA A 823 -7.54 -51.58 -38.50
C ALA A 823 -6.84 -52.86 -39.01
N SER A 824 -5.96 -53.44 -38.20
CA SER A 824 -5.28 -54.69 -38.55
C SER A 824 -6.24 -55.88 -38.60
N SER A 825 -7.21 -55.97 -37.68
CA SER A 825 -8.23 -57.03 -37.67
C SER A 825 -9.15 -56.96 -38.89
N PHE A 826 -9.60 -55.76 -39.28
CA PHE A 826 -10.37 -55.57 -40.52
C PHE A 826 -9.55 -55.91 -41.77
N GLY A 827 -8.27 -55.52 -41.81
CA GLY A 827 -7.35 -55.88 -42.89
C GLY A 827 -7.26 -57.40 -43.08
N LEU A 828 -7.12 -58.16 -41.99
CA LEU A 828 -7.10 -59.62 -42.02
C LEU A 828 -8.45 -60.23 -42.44
N LEU A 829 -9.56 -59.75 -41.89
CA LEU A 829 -10.91 -60.26 -42.20
C LEU A 829 -11.25 -60.07 -43.69
N PHE A 830 -11.13 -58.84 -44.20
CA PHE A 830 -11.54 -58.52 -45.56
C PHE A 830 -10.64 -59.18 -46.60
N CYS A 831 -9.32 -59.19 -46.40
CA CYS A 831 -8.40 -59.77 -47.37
C CYS A 831 -8.53 -61.30 -47.46
N LEU A 832 -8.72 -61.99 -46.31
CA LEU A 832 -8.72 -63.46 -46.28
C LEU A 832 -10.07 -64.08 -46.60
N PHE A 833 -11.19 -63.44 -46.22
CA PHE A 833 -12.51 -64.05 -46.28
C PHE A 833 -13.48 -63.38 -47.25
N ALA A 834 -13.38 -62.08 -47.53
CA ALA A 834 -14.32 -61.42 -48.44
C ALA A 834 -14.31 -62.02 -49.87
N PRO A 835 -13.15 -62.34 -50.50
CA PRO A 835 -13.13 -63.00 -51.80
C PRO A 835 -13.79 -64.38 -51.78
N LYS A 836 -13.75 -65.07 -50.64
CA LYS A 836 -14.32 -66.42 -50.47
C LYS A 836 -15.83 -66.36 -50.25
N CYS A 837 -16.30 -65.43 -49.42
CA CYS A 837 -17.72 -65.16 -49.24
C CYS A 837 -18.37 -64.72 -50.56
N TYR A 838 -17.69 -63.88 -51.34
CA TYR A 838 -18.15 -63.45 -52.66
C TYR A 838 -18.42 -64.65 -53.59
N ILE A 839 -17.49 -65.61 -53.66
CA ILE A 839 -17.67 -66.81 -54.48
C ILE A 839 -18.76 -67.73 -53.92
N ILE A 840 -18.84 -67.91 -52.59
CA ILE A 840 -19.84 -68.78 -51.95
C ILE A 840 -21.27 -68.26 -52.15
N LEU A 841 -21.48 -66.93 -52.01
CA LEU A 841 -22.81 -66.34 -51.98
C LEU A 841 -23.28 -65.80 -53.33
N LEU A 842 -22.38 -65.22 -54.14
CA LEU A 842 -22.75 -64.50 -55.37
C LEU A 842 -22.36 -65.21 -56.67
N LYS A 843 -21.47 -66.22 -56.62
CA LYS A 843 -21.04 -67.02 -57.78
C LYS A 843 -20.97 -68.53 -57.51
N PRO A 844 -22.10 -69.17 -57.15
CA PRO A 844 -22.15 -70.60 -56.81
C PRO A 844 -21.68 -71.51 -57.96
N GLU A 845 -21.75 -71.07 -59.22
CA GLU A 845 -21.26 -71.79 -60.40
C GLU A 845 -19.74 -72.06 -60.36
N LYS A 846 -18.97 -71.25 -59.64
CA LYS A 846 -17.53 -71.42 -59.41
C LYS A 846 -17.20 -72.28 -58.18
N ASN A 847 -18.21 -72.77 -57.45
CA ASN A 847 -18.08 -73.55 -56.21
C ASN A 847 -18.17 -75.07 -56.43
N THR A 848 -17.57 -75.59 -57.53
CA THR A 848 -17.55 -77.03 -57.86
C THR A 848 -16.12 -77.56 -57.95
N LYS A 849 -15.91 -78.86 -57.62
CA LYS A 849 -14.58 -79.51 -57.72
C LYS A 849 -13.97 -79.41 -59.12
N GLN A 850 -14.79 -79.44 -60.18
CA GLN A 850 -14.34 -79.38 -61.57
C GLN A 850 -13.75 -78.00 -61.93
N HIS A 851 -14.40 -76.91 -61.48
CA HIS A 851 -13.91 -75.55 -61.73
C HIS A 851 -12.64 -75.23 -60.90
N LEU A 852 -12.49 -75.87 -59.73
CA LEU A 852 -11.32 -75.70 -58.84
C LEU A 852 -10.07 -76.47 -59.31
N MET A 853 -10.23 -77.59 -60.02
CA MET A 853 -9.11 -78.43 -60.50
C MET A 853 -8.63 -78.07 -61.92
N GLY A 854 -9.23 -77.08 -62.59
CA GLY A 854 -8.73 -76.57 -63.88
C GLY A 854 -8.80 -77.56 -65.04
N LYS A 855 -9.74 -78.52 -65.04
CA LYS A 855 -10.03 -79.32 -66.23
C LYS A 855 -11.19 -78.67 -67.00
N GLU A 856 -10.86 -77.76 -67.92
CA GLU A 856 -11.80 -77.45 -69.01
C GLU A 856 -11.97 -78.71 -69.86
N LYS A 857 -13.21 -79.14 -70.06
CA LYS A 857 -13.52 -80.04 -71.18
C LYS A 857 -13.30 -79.22 -72.46
N LYS A 858 -12.44 -79.73 -73.35
CA LYS A 858 -12.38 -79.29 -74.75
C LYS A 858 -13.77 -79.34 -75.38
#